data_AF-A0A3D9XQD4-F1
#
_entry.id   AF-A0A3D9XQD4-F1
#
_cell.length_a   1.000
_cell.length_b   1.000
_cell.length_c   1.000
_cell.angle_alpha   90.00
_cell.angle_beta   90.00
_cell.angle_gamma   90.00
#
_symmetry.space_group_name_H-M   'P 1'
#
loop_
_entity.id
_entity.type
_entity.pdbx_description
1 polymer ?
#
loop_
_entity_poly.entity_id
_entity_poly.type
_entity_poly.pdbx_seq_one_letter_code
_entity_poly.pdbx_strand_id
1 'polypeptide(L)'
;MTVESAKNKAGPFNVTGASGTFPRDFLLLDEDHLRVIRVRDGEETDLTSGIGHTGIGTADGTVVISTGIQAGDQIYLLRAVPNLQRSDYNAQGRVRTEQVESDLDLTIMQIQDLREAQGRALTLAVSSEIGGEAALSAALDAPKYANEAKRAAETAVEASRAVPPNYRSRSDLANAMSGLIPEMTASVGPVAYTIDPSATGWRSAMADIGVDGVALRDEPINAYVAAWFADDGDNTIYFYTSPDGKTWSRLNDSFVRVGNTNRNVLSRDPSLVFFRGEFWMSVTNYAEGSHDAVIFRSRDLMNWRRFQVKFGPVPNISATVPFPGGIVPASFVWAPELVVDGDDLYAFPTIRYGNDVVDDYGSTIQSKRIFRSRLVSPDTMEFSALEYVPLGDVHPKGTYQAVGEIAAPPSVPLRHINGQSGMMGLDITFSQDFRAEFPADDLIIIPAAAGATSFSGGNWIAGGSTYNNFVSRVNTFLAANPDVVLEAMIWQQGEDDRNNSNYQSQLADFFVRARGDIPALSGVPLLLGEMGTFVPAGTTDINAVIAAVAAATPNAHVVSSAGLTDKGDSLHFNAASYRTLGHRYFSAFASARGSTGSGPVPQRRAIIIAGQSNAVGQDLFENQAVIGGQLDAAAEWKLTEPGWWFVTKDEKAKTCLVFDGDAIDGGFDYVQTLTAPYMVEGFSLVPHTYLTPAGVRDLKWRIYCDAHADLDNVPLGKQFYWELPTPGASPEAFTAINVSHPVRHGGVKNLAVRSDAAAIPAIYRAAAFMHGDPGRGFSYSVQLASGARSINPQEGVLYYVGGIGNTVTLTIKDGAADVFHLAALTFATDSGIHVLQSPVVAWPVALGFGDNVNQVVTFRRGPSGLYYPDLAPRAAFSAHKGGTPQTISGALVQTAISFPSEEFDSGASFDVASGMWTPPPGRYRVTASVRFTGSVAGANNSLLLLRDGAVYRRMSMQSNGAGDMTLDLTALVRANGSNAFGVAVVLGGSGDKTISGAAADTWFEGVPV
;
A
#
# COMPACT_ATOMS: atom_id res chain seq x y z
N MET A 1 -58.34 67.83 -10.53
CA MET A 1 -58.22 66.44 -10.08
C MET A 1 -57.69 66.47 -8.66
N THR A 2 -58.36 65.79 -7.75
CA THR A 2 -58.07 65.81 -6.31
C THR A 2 -57.62 64.45 -5.76
N VAL A 3 -57.57 63.41 -6.59
CA VAL A 3 -57.12 62.06 -6.20
C VAL A 3 -55.59 62.01 -6.12
N GLU A 4 -55.06 61.80 -4.92
CA GLU A 4 -53.63 61.57 -4.69
C GLU A 4 -53.16 60.21 -5.29
N SER A 5 -51.95 60.18 -5.85
CA SER A 5 -51.58 59.21 -6.90
C SER A 5 -51.16 57.80 -6.43
N ALA A 6 -51.16 57.48 -5.13
CA ALA A 6 -50.44 56.29 -4.64
C ALA A 6 -51.22 55.31 -3.75
N LYS A 7 -52.40 55.65 -3.21
CA LYS A 7 -53.11 54.79 -2.24
C LYS A 7 -54.53 54.48 -2.69
N ASN A 8 -54.84 53.18 -2.79
CA ASN A 8 -56.17 52.66 -3.12
C ASN A 8 -56.54 51.38 -2.33
N LYS A 9 -55.72 51.05 -1.33
CA LYS A 9 -55.84 49.89 -0.45
C LYS A 9 -55.36 50.26 0.95
N ALA A 10 -56.03 49.72 1.96
CA ALA A 10 -55.60 49.81 3.37
C ALA A 10 -55.62 48.42 4.03
N GLY A 11 -54.70 48.19 4.97
CA GLY A 11 -54.48 46.90 5.63
C GLY A 11 -53.20 46.18 5.20
N PRO A 12 -52.93 44.95 5.68
CA PRO A 12 -53.82 44.14 6.52
C PRO A 12 -54.01 44.73 7.92
N PHE A 13 -55.25 44.77 8.37
CA PHE A 13 -55.57 45.03 9.78
C PHE A 13 -55.81 43.71 10.48
N ASN A 14 -55.00 43.42 11.50
CA ASN A 14 -55.21 42.25 12.35
C ASN A 14 -56.36 42.54 13.31
N VAL A 15 -57.42 41.73 13.23
CA VAL A 15 -58.61 41.90 14.05
C VAL A 15 -58.36 41.32 15.45
N THR A 16 -58.79 42.04 16.48
CA THR A 16 -58.61 41.66 17.89
C THR A 16 -59.91 41.28 18.60
N GLY A 17 -61.07 41.38 17.93
CA GLY A 17 -62.39 41.11 18.52
C GLY A 17 -63.46 40.78 17.47
N ALA A 18 -64.72 40.68 17.89
CA ALA A 18 -65.84 40.27 17.02
C ALA A 18 -66.46 41.40 16.16
N SER A 19 -65.97 42.64 16.34
CA SER A 19 -66.32 43.83 15.57
C SER A 19 -65.13 44.80 15.58
N GLY A 20 -65.09 45.76 14.66
CA GLY A 20 -63.96 46.68 14.56
C GLY A 20 -64.24 47.90 13.68
N THR A 21 -63.51 48.98 13.95
CA THR A 21 -63.47 50.18 13.10
C THR A 21 -62.07 50.32 12.53
N PHE A 22 -61.96 50.35 11.20
CA PHE A 22 -60.70 50.31 10.48
C PHE A 22 -60.49 51.61 9.70
N PRO A 23 -59.30 52.23 9.77
CA PRO A 23 -59.03 53.46 9.05
C PRO A 23 -58.93 53.20 7.54
N ARG A 24 -59.55 54.09 6.75
CA ARG A 24 -59.40 54.17 5.30
C ARG A 24 -58.62 55.45 4.98
N ASP A 25 -57.49 55.32 4.29
CA ASP A 25 -56.60 56.43 3.96
C ASP A 25 -56.48 56.69 2.43
N PHE A 26 -57.54 56.36 1.67
CA PHE A 26 -57.66 56.64 0.24
C PHE A 26 -59.02 57.20 -0.18
N LEU A 27 -59.06 58.23 -1.03
CA LEU A 27 -60.31 58.88 -1.47
C LEU A 27 -61.33 57.89 -2.05
N LEU A 28 -62.57 58.00 -1.57
CA LEU A 28 -63.73 57.19 -1.97
C LEU A 28 -64.90 58.12 -2.32
N LEU A 29 -65.25 58.21 -3.61
CA LEU A 29 -66.28 59.16 -4.10
C LEU A 29 -67.71 58.64 -3.98
N ASP A 30 -67.88 57.32 -3.99
CA ASP A 30 -69.16 56.62 -3.82
C ASP A 30 -68.94 55.47 -2.84
N GLU A 31 -69.91 55.21 -1.98
CA GLU A 31 -69.84 54.12 -1.01
C GLU A 31 -69.72 52.75 -1.67
N ASP A 32 -70.36 52.56 -2.82
CA ASP A 32 -70.35 51.31 -3.58
C ASP A 32 -68.98 51.00 -4.20
N HIS A 33 -68.05 51.96 -4.19
CA HIS A 33 -66.69 51.75 -4.68
C HIS A 33 -65.77 51.13 -3.62
N LEU A 34 -66.25 50.84 -2.41
CA LEU A 34 -65.47 50.16 -1.39
C LEU A 34 -65.68 48.64 -1.50
N ARG A 35 -64.60 47.89 -1.36
CA ARG A 35 -64.61 46.44 -1.23
C ARG A 35 -63.84 46.00 0.02
N VAL A 36 -64.42 45.13 0.83
CA VAL A 36 -63.83 44.68 2.09
C VAL A 36 -63.58 43.18 2.03
N ILE A 37 -62.33 42.76 2.17
CA ILE A 37 -61.91 41.36 2.12
C ILE A 37 -61.41 40.91 3.49
N ARG A 38 -61.95 39.79 3.97
CA ARG A 38 -61.47 39.08 5.16
C ARG A 38 -60.69 37.83 4.75
N VAL A 39 -59.49 37.69 5.28
CA VAL A 39 -58.67 36.48 5.16
C VAL A 39 -58.66 35.73 6.49
N ARG A 40 -59.01 34.44 6.44
CA ARG A 40 -58.95 33.51 7.58
C ARG A 40 -58.38 32.19 7.07
N ASP A 41 -57.29 31.73 7.68
CA ASP A 41 -56.62 30.46 7.32
C ASP A 41 -56.32 30.32 5.82
N GLY A 42 -56.02 31.44 5.15
CA GLY A 42 -55.74 31.50 3.71
C GLY A 42 -56.97 31.63 2.81
N GLU A 43 -58.20 31.56 3.35
CA GLU A 43 -59.43 31.77 2.59
C GLU A 43 -59.89 33.23 2.62
N GLU A 44 -59.99 33.84 1.43
CA GLU A 44 -60.54 35.19 1.23
C GLU A 44 -62.08 35.15 1.14
N THR A 45 -62.75 36.06 1.84
CA THR A 45 -64.20 36.23 1.77
C THR A 45 -64.56 37.71 1.69
N ASP A 46 -65.50 38.03 0.81
CA ASP A 46 -66.00 39.38 0.60
C ASP A 46 -67.05 39.75 1.65
N LEU A 47 -66.80 40.81 2.42
CA LEU A 47 -67.66 41.31 3.49
C LEU A 47 -68.23 42.70 3.17
N THR A 48 -68.23 43.10 1.90
CA THR A 48 -68.58 44.47 1.48
C THR A 48 -70.02 44.87 1.85
N SER A 49 -70.96 43.93 1.87
CA SER A 49 -72.35 44.23 2.22
C SER A 49 -72.58 44.38 3.73
N GLY A 50 -73.35 45.37 4.17
CA GLY A 50 -73.78 45.54 5.57
C GLY A 50 -72.75 46.21 6.49
N ILE A 51 -71.74 46.86 5.93
CA ILE A 51 -70.72 47.65 6.66
C ILE A 51 -71.13 49.12 6.79
N GLY A 52 -70.68 49.77 7.86
CA GLY A 52 -70.78 51.23 7.99
C GLY A 52 -69.52 51.90 7.48
N HIS A 53 -69.62 53.10 6.90
CA HIS A 53 -68.45 53.86 6.48
C HIS A 53 -68.66 55.38 6.69
N THR A 54 -67.56 56.11 6.78
CA THR A 54 -67.54 57.58 6.95
C THR A 54 -66.56 58.22 5.97
N GLY A 55 -66.70 59.53 5.74
CA GLY A 55 -65.77 60.28 4.89
C GLY A 55 -65.90 59.96 3.40
N ILE A 56 -67.13 59.78 2.88
CA ILE A 56 -67.35 59.71 1.43
C ILE A 56 -67.09 61.11 0.84
N GLY A 57 -66.35 61.16 -0.26
CA GLY A 57 -65.87 62.39 -0.89
C GLY A 57 -64.59 62.98 -0.27
N THR A 58 -64.00 62.35 0.77
CA THR A 58 -62.75 62.79 1.42
C THR A 58 -61.63 61.75 1.32
N ALA A 59 -60.38 62.20 1.39
CA ALA A 59 -59.20 61.34 1.22
C ALA A 59 -59.04 60.32 2.36
N ASP A 60 -59.65 60.55 3.51
CA ASP A 60 -59.60 59.72 4.72
C ASP A 60 -61.00 59.49 5.30
N GLY A 61 -61.15 58.41 6.05
CA GLY A 61 -62.42 57.98 6.64
C GLY A 61 -62.25 56.68 7.44
N THR A 62 -63.36 56.08 7.86
CA THR A 62 -63.33 54.80 8.61
C THR A 62 -64.37 53.83 8.09
N VAL A 63 -64.08 52.54 8.17
CA VAL A 63 -65.00 51.43 7.88
C VAL A 63 -65.31 50.67 9.16
N VAL A 64 -66.58 50.55 9.51
CA VAL A 64 -67.08 49.87 10.71
C VAL A 64 -67.70 48.53 10.31
N ILE A 65 -67.14 47.44 10.82
CA ILE A 65 -67.65 46.08 10.64
C ILE A 65 -68.23 45.62 11.97
N SER A 66 -69.56 45.48 12.02
CA SER A 66 -70.29 45.20 13.26
C SER A 66 -70.38 43.71 13.59
N THR A 67 -70.32 42.83 12.59
CA THR A 67 -70.39 41.36 12.71
C THR A 67 -69.65 40.68 11.55
N GLY A 68 -69.26 39.42 11.69
CA GLY A 68 -68.67 38.62 10.61
C GLY A 68 -67.13 38.53 10.62
N ILE A 69 -66.50 39.09 11.66
CA ILE A 69 -65.04 39.05 11.90
C ILE A 69 -64.75 38.51 13.31
N GLN A 70 -63.55 37.98 13.54
CA GLN A 70 -63.11 37.52 14.85
C GLN A 70 -61.62 37.80 15.09
N ALA A 71 -61.16 37.66 16.34
CA ALA A 71 -59.75 37.79 16.67
C ALA A 71 -58.89 36.82 15.84
N GLY A 72 -57.87 37.34 15.17
CA GLY A 72 -56.99 36.58 14.27
C GLY A 72 -57.32 36.72 12.78
N ASP A 73 -58.49 37.24 12.41
CA ASP A 73 -58.77 37.57 11.00
C ASP A 73 -57.89 38.73 10.52
N GLN A 74 -57.61 38.76 9.21
CA GLN A 74 -57.01 39.92 8.55
C GLN A 74 -58.02 40.61 7.64
N ILE A 75 -58.13 41.93 7.77
CA ILE A 75 -59.03 42.75 6.95
C ILE A 75 -58.24 43.63 5.99
N TYR A 76 -58.65 43.59 4.73
CA TYR A 76 -58.18 44.46 3.67
C TYR A 76 -59.33 45.31 3.15
N LEU A 77 -59.09 46.61 3.04
CA LEU A 77 -60.01 47.55 2.41
C LEU A 77 -59.44 47.91 1.05
N LEU A 78 -60.22 47.73 0.00
CA LEU A 78 -59.83 47.97 -1.38
C LEU A 78 -60.81 48.96 -1.99
N ARG A 79 -60.32 49.88 -2.81
CA ARG A 79 -61.18 50.59 -3.74
C ARG A 79 -61.40 49.73 -4.98
N ALA A 80 -62.64 49.72 -5.46
CA ALA A 80 -63.10 48.95 -6.61
C ALA A 80 -64.09 49.78 -7.42
N VAL A 81 -63.60 50.84 -8.07
CA VAL A 81 -64.45 51.67 -8.93
C VAL A 81 -64.88 50.86 -10.17
N PRO A 82 -66.18 50.78 -10.50
CA PRO A 82 -66.64 50.10 -11.72
C PRO A 82 -66.05 50.74 -12.97
N ASN A 83 -65.51 49.94 -13.88
CA ASN A 83 -64.95 50.39 -15.17
C ASN A 83 -66.06 50.73 -16.18
N LEU A 84 -66.89 51.73 -15.87
CA LEU A 84 -68.02 52.17 -16.68
C LEU A 84 -67.92 53.69 -16.89
N GLN A 85 -68.15 54.15 -18.12
CA GLN A 85 -68.25 55.57 -18.44
C GLN A 85 -69.72 55.98 -18.44
N ARG A 86 -70.14 56.76 -17.44
CA ARG A 86 -71.55 57.14 -17.25
C ARG A 86 -71.93 58.51 -17.81
N SER A 87 -70.94 59.36 -18.14
CA SER A 87 -71.16 60.74 -18.59
C SER A 87 -70.97 60.88 -20.10
N ASP A 88 -71.94 61.51 -20.78
CA ASP A 88 -71.91 61.84 -22.21
C ASP A 88 -71.80 63.36 -22.42
N TYR A 89 -70.78 63.79 -23.17
CA TYR A 89 -70.48 65.20 -23.40
C TYR A 89 -70.88 65.61 -24.82
N ASN A 90 -71.93 66.43 -24.91
CA ASN A 90 -72.41 66.97 -26.18
C ASN A 90 -71.47 68.05 -26.75
N ALA A 91 -71.30 68.06 -28.07
CA ALA A 91 -70.51 69.07 -28.76
C ALA A 91 -70.99 70.49 -28.43
N GLN A 92 -70.07 71.34 -27.92
CA GLN A 92 -70.33 72.73 -27.50
C GLN A 92 -71.31 72.90 -26.32
N GLY A 93 -71.69 71.81 -25.62
CA GLY A 93 -72.52 71.87 -24.42
C GLY A 93 -71.78 72.51 -23.24
N ARG A 94 -72.48 73.35 -22.45
CA ARG A 94 -71.95 73.85 -21.17
C ARG A 94 -71.98 72.73 -20.13
N VAL A 95 -70.82 72.37 -19.61
CA VAL A 95 -70.66 71.36 -18.55
C VAL A 95 -70.29 72.04 -17.24
N ARG A 96 -70.79 71.55 -16.10
CA ARG A 96 -70.31 72.00 -14.78
C ARG A 96 -68.86 71.53 -14.60
N THR A 97 -67.99 72.42 -14.16
CA THR A 97 -66.58 72.10 -13.89
C THR A 97 -66.44 70.96 -12.87
N GLU A 98 -67.33 70.90 -11.88
CA GLU A 98 -67.37 69.82 -10.87
C GLU A 98 -67.63 68.43 -11.47
N GLN A 99 -68.47 68.34 -12.52
CA GLN A 99 -68.74 67.06 -13.20
C GLN A 99 -67.49 66.59 -13.96
N VAL A 100 -66.83 67.51 -14.66
CA VAL A 100 -65.59 67.20 -15.40
C VAL A 100 -64.50 66.75 -14.45
N GLU A 101 -64.36 67.42 -13.30
CA GLU A 101 -63.37 67.04 -12.28
C GLU A 101 -63.67 65.67 -11.65
N SER A 102 -64.94 65.37 -11.33
CA SER A 102 -65.32 64.06 -10.78
C SER A 102 -65.12 62.93 -11.78
N ASP A 103 -65.42 63.14 -13.08
CA ASP A 103 -65.23 62.12 -14.11
C ASP A 103 -63.74 61.81 -14.35
N LEU A 104 -62.90 62.86 -14.29
CA LEU A 104 -61.44 62.70 -14.37
C LEU A 104 -60.90 61.97 -13.14
N ASP A 105 -61.35 62.33 -11.93
CA ASP A 105 -60.95 61.66 -10.70
C ASP A 105 -61.39 60.18 -10.69
N LEU A 106 -62.59 59.84 -11.15
CA LEU A 106 -63.05 58.45 -11.32
C LEU A 106 -62.18 57.68 -12.31
N THR A 107 -61.80 58.30 -13.42
CA THR A 107 -60.90 57.68 -14.41
C THR A 107 -59.53 57.37 -13.79
N ILE A 108 -58.97 58.30 -13.00
CA ILE A 108 -57.72 58.07 -12.28
C ILE A 108 -57.85 56.96 -11.23
N MET A 109 -58.97 56.89 -10.51
CA MET A 109 -59.22 55.81 -9.55
C MET A 109 -59.30 54.44 -10.22
N GLN A 110 -60.02 54.32 -11.36
CA GLN A 110 -60.08 53.08 -12.14
C GLN A 110 -58.69 52.63 -12.59
N ILE A 111 -57.84 53.56 -13.04
CA ILE A 111 -56.46 53.25 -13.42
C ILE A 111 -55.65 52.75 -12.22
N GLN A 112 -55.82 53.35 -11.02
CA GLN A 112 -55.15 52.91 -9.80
C GLN A 112 -55.60 51.50 -9.39
N ASP A 113 -56.89 51.21 -9.47
CA ASP A 113 -57.48 49.93 -9.11
C ASP A 113 -57.01 48.83 -10.08
N LEU A 114 -56.96 49.13 -11.38
CA LEU A 114 -56.37 48.25 -12.39
C LEU A 114 -54.86 48.01 -12.16
N ARG A 115 -54.11 49.05 -11.77
CA ARG A 115 -52.68 48.92 -11.43
C ARG A 115 -52.47 48.02 -10.21
N GLU A 116 -53.28 48.12 -9.17
CA GLU A 116 -53.21 47.25 -7.98
C GLU A 116 -53.52 45.80 -8.35
N ALA A 117 -54.59 45.58 -9.12
CA ALA A 117 -54.96 44.26 -9.61
C ALA A 117 -53.86 43.65 -10.49
N GLN A 118 -53.27 44.45 -11.39
CA GLN A 118 -52.13 44.03 -12.21
C GLN A 118 -50.89 43.74 -11.35
N GLY A 119 -50.63 44.50 -10.30
CA GLY A 119 -49.51 44.29 -9.37
C GLY A 119 -49.58 42.97 -8.61
N ARG A 120 -50.76 42.36 -8.52
CA ARG A 120 -50.98 41.01 -7.96
C ARG A 120 -51.19 39.92 -9.03
N ALA A 121 -51.23 40.29 -10.29
CA ALA A 121 -51.34 39.34 -11.39
C ALA A 121 -49.95 38.81 -11.79
N LEU A 122 -49.90 37.59 -12.33
CA LEU A 122 -48.69 37.08 -12.97
C LEU A 122 -48.43 37.87 -14.24
N THR A 123 -47.44 38.77 -14.22
CA THR A 123 -47.01 39.52 -15.40
C THR A 123 -45.94 38.75 -16.15
N LEU A 124 -46.19 38.51 -17.43
CA LEU A 124 -45.21 37.90 -18.34
C LEU A 124 -44.54 38.98 -19.19
N ALA A 125 -43.34 38.68 -19.70
CA ALA A 125 -42.68 39.57 -20.66
C ALA A 125 -43.55 39.74 -21.92
N VAL A 126 -43.49 40.90 -22.57
CA VAL A 126 -44.24 41.16 -23.82
C VAL A 126 -43.89 40.16 -24.93
N SER A 127 -42.67 39.64 -24.91
CA SER A 127 -42.20 38.60 -25.83
C SER A 127 -42.59 37.18 -25.41
N SER A 128 -43.32 37.02 -24.30
CA SER A 128 -43.73 35.71 -23.84
C SER A 128 -44.79 35.16 -24.78
N GLU A 129 -44.50 34.01 -25.38
CA GLU A 129 -45.41 33.33 -26.29
C GLU A 129 -46.44 32.47 -25.54
N ILE A 130 -46.31 32.33 -24.20
CA ILE A 130 -47.25 31.60 -23.35
C ILE A 130 -48.25 32.56 -22.69
N GLY A 131 -49.52 32.18 -22.65
CA GLY A 131 -50.56 32.94 -21.94
C GLY A 131 -50.38 32.89 -20.42
N GLY A 132 -50.86 33.92 -19.71
CA GLY A 132 -50.73 34.02 -18.24
C GLY A 132 -51.27 32.81 -17.47
N GLU A 133 -52.39 32.24 -17.95
CA GLU A 133 -53.01 31.07 -17.35
C GLU A 133 -52.17 29.79 -17.55
N ALA A 134 -51.55 29.64 -18.72
CA ALA A 134 -50.64 28.52 -19.02
C ALA A 134 -49.34 28.62 -18.20
N ALA A 135 -48.81 29.83 -18.00
CA ALA A 135 -47.64 30.06 -17.15
C ALA A 135 -47.92 29.73 -15.68
N LEU A 136 -49.11 30.05 -15.18
CA LEU A 136 -49.54 29.69 -13.84
C LEU A 136 -49.70 28.16 -13.69
N SER A 137 -50.27 27.49 -14.70
CA SER A 137 -50.37 26.02 -14.73
C SER A 137 -48.98 25.37 -14.70
N ALA A 138 -48.03 25.86 -15.50
CA ALA A 138 -46.66 25.36 -15.51
C ALA A 138 -45.94 25.51 -14.16
N ALA A 139 -46.21 26.60 -13.44
CA ALA A 139 -45.67 26.81 -12.09
C ALA A 139 -46.24 25.81 -11.06
N LEU A 140 -47.52 25.43 -11.21
CA LEU A 140 -48.17 24.43 -10.37
C LEU A 140 -47.76 22.98 -10.72
N ASP A 141 -47.43 22.71 -11.99
CA ASP A 141 -46.98 21.40 -12.48
C ASP A 141 -45.49 21.11 -12.20
N ALA A 142 -44.71 22.10 -11.77
CA ALA A 142 -43.28 21.96 -11.47
C ALA A 142 -42.91 20.78 -10.52
N PRO A 143 -43.68 20.44 -9.48
CA PRO A 143 -43.40 19.28 -8.62
C PRO A 143 -43.56 17.94 -9.35
N LYS A 144 -44.49 17.86 -10.31
CA LYS A 144 -44.69 16.67 -11.15
C LYS A 144 -43.50 16.49 -12.10
N TYR A 145 -43.05 17.57 -12.73
CA TYR A 145 -41.85 17.55 -13.57
C TYR A 145 -40.58 17.20 -12.78
N ALA A 146 -40.48 17.60 -11.50
CA ALA A 146 -39.39 17.18 -10.63
C ALA A 146 -39.35 15.65 -10.39
N ASN A 147 -40.52 15.03 -10.23
CA ASN A 147 -40.62 13.57 -10.09
C ASN A 147 -40.35 12.83 -11.41
N GLU A 148 -40.78 13.38 -12.55
CA GLU A 148 -40.45 12.85 -13.87
C GLU A 148 -38.96 12.99 -14.17
N ALA A 149 -38.34 14.11 -13.77
CA ALA A 149 -36.88 14.32 -13.86
C ALA A 149 -36.10 13.32 -12.99
N LYS A 150 -36.59 12.98 -11.80
CA LYS A 150 -36.01 11.93 -10.96
C LYS A 150 -36.03 10.56 -11.66
N ARG A 151 -37.17 10.19 -12.26
CA ARG A 151 -37.32 8.91 -12.97
C ARG A 151 -36.49 8.85 -14.25
N ALA A 152 -36.37 10.00 -14.95
CA ALA A 152 -35.47 10.16 -16.07
C ALA A 152 -33.98 10.06 -15.64
N ALA A 153 -33.61 10.56 -14.47
CA ALA A 153 -32.27 10.42 -13.91
C ALA A 153 -31.94 8.96 -13.57
N GLU A 154 -32.87 8.22 -12.97
CA GLU A 154 -32.72 6.77 -12.71
C GLU A 154 -32.55 5.97 -14.01
N THR A 155 -33.34 6.29 -15.03
CA THR A 155 -33.24 5.68 -16.37
C THR A 155 -31.93 6.07 -17.08
N ALA A 156 -31.43 7.30 -16.88
CA ALA A 156 -30.15 7.76 -17.42
C ALA A 156 -28.94 7.08 -16.75
N VAL A 157 -29.02 6.78 -15.45
CA VAL A 157 -28.01 5.98 -14.74
C VAL A 157 -27.95 4.56 -15.30
N GLU A 158 -29.10 3.94 -15.54
CA GLU A 158 -29.19 2.61 -16.16
C GLU A 158 -28.67 2.61 -17.61
N ALA A 159 -28.97 3.65 -18.39
CA ALA A 159 -28.44 3.85 -19.73
C ALA A 159 -26.92 4.15 -19.75
N SER A 160 -26.39 4.85 -18.74
CA SER A 160 -24.94 5.14 -18.62
C SER A 160 -24.08 3.90 -18.36
N ARG A 161 -24.69 2.83 -17.85
CA ARG A 161 -24.05 1.52 -17.65
C ARG A 161 -24.02 0.65 -18.92
N ALA A 162 -24.80 1.00 -19.94
CA ALA A 162 -24.94 0.20 -21.16
C ALA A 162 -23.82 0.44 -22.20
N VAL A 163 -23.08 1.55 -22.09
CA VAL A 163 -21.90 1.84 -22.91
C VAL A 163 -20.75 2.28 -21.99
N PRO A 164 -19.74 1.42 -21.75
CA PRO A 164 -18.59 1.78 -20.91
C PRO A 164 -17.89 3.03 -21.44
N PRO A 165 -17.74 4.12 -20.64
CA PRO A 165 -16.98 5.29 -21.04
C PRO A 165 -15.52 4.90 -21.29
N ASN A 166 -15.02 5.25 -22.47
CA ASN A 166 -13.65 4.97 -22.85
C ASN A 166 -12.80 6.25 -22.74
N TYR A 167 -11.81 6.22 -21.87
CA TYR A 167 -10.90 7.31 -21.59
C TYR A 167 -9.62 7.15 -22.39
N ARG A 168 -8.98 8.28 -22.70
CA ARG A 168 -7.79 8.29 -23.56
C ARG A 168 -6.53 7.86 -22.82
N SER A 169 -6.52 7.98 -21.49
CA SER A 169 -5.45 7.54 -20.61
C SER A 169 -5.98 7.17 -19.21
N ARG A 170 -5.16 6.46 -18.43
CA ARG A 170 -5.46 6.15 -17.04
C ARG A 170 -5.56 7.42 -16.18
N SER A 171 -4.79 8.47 -16.51
CA SER A 171 -4.90 9.78 -15.85
C SER A 171 -6.20 10.51 -16.17
N ASP A 172 -6.74 10.38 -17.38
CA ASP A 172 -8.04 10.96 -17.73
C ASP A 172 -9.19 10.27 -17.01
N LEU A 173 -9.11 8.95 -16.87
CA LEU A 173 -10.03 8.17 -16.03
C LEU A 173 -9.88 8.59 -14.55
N ALA A 174 -8.66 8.70 -14.03
CA ALA A 174 -8.37 9.19 -12.68
C ALA A 174 -8.96 10.58 -12.39
N ASN A 175 -8.83 11.52 -13.34
CA ASN A 175 -9.39 12.86 -13.21
C ASN A 175 -10.93 12.85 -13.29
N ALA A 176 -11.50 11.91 -14.04
CA ALA A 176 -12.94 11.71 -14.15
C ALA A 176 -13.55 10.93 -12.96
N MET A 177 -12.74 10.35 -12.08
CA MET A 177 -13.17 9.44 -11.01
C MET A 177 -14.25 10.01 -10.10
N SER A 178 -14.11 11.28 -9.71
CA SER A 178 -15.08 11.95 -8.84
C SER A 178 -16.48 12.08 -9.45
N GLY A 179 -16.58 11.94 -10.79
CA GLY A 179 -17.83 11.97 -11.55
C GLY A 179 -18.32 10.60 -12.01
N LEU A 180 -17.62 9.51 -11.66
CA LEU A 180 -18.00 8.15 -12.02
C LEU A 180 -18.67 7.43 -10.84
N ILE A 181 -19.62 6.56 -11.16
CA ILE A 181 -20.42 5.85 -10.15
C ILE A 181 -19.78 4.48 -9.82
N PRO A 182 -19.90 3.99 -8.57
CA PRO A 182 -19.39 2.67 -8.19
C PRO A 182 -19.96 1.53 -9.05
N GLU A 183 -19.14 0.49 -9.26
CA GLU A 183 -19.38 -0.70 -10.09
C GLU A 183 -19.51 -0.45 -11.60
N MET A 184 -19.36 0.81 -12.04
CA MET A 184 -19.33 1.15 -13.45
C MET A 184 -18.10 0.54 -14.12
N THR A 185 -18.27 0.02 -15.34
CA THR A 185 -17.12 -0.30 -16.19
C THR A 185 -16.71 0.95 -16.96
N ALA A 186 -15.47 1.40 -16.80
CA ALA A 186 -14.80 2.37 -17.63
C ALA A 186 -13.68 1.68 -18.42
N SER A 187 -13.34 2.14 -19.61
CA SER A 187 -12.22 1.59 -20.38
C SER A 187 -11.14 2.63 -20.59
N VAL A 188 -9.89 2.21 -20.75
CA VAL A 188 -8.81 3.02 -21.32
C VAL A 188 -8.27 2.24 -22.50
N GLY A 189 -8.73 2.56 -23.70
CA GLY A 189 -8.47 1.74 -24.88
C GLY A 189 -9.13 0.35 -24.76
N PRO A 190 -8.41 -0.76 -25.02
CA PRO A 190 -8.98 -2.11 -24.92
C PRO A 190 -9.09 -2.63 -23.48
N VAL A 191 -8.50 -1.92 -22.52
CA VAL A 191 -8.44 -2.34 -21.11
C VAL A 191 -9.66 -1.80 -20.40
N ALA A 192 -10.45 -2.69 -19.80
CA ALA A 192 -11.60 -2.30 -19.00
C ALA A 192 -11.25 -2.27 -17.52
N TYR A 193 -11.84 -1.34 -16.80
CA TYR A 193 -11.66 -1.02 -15.40
C TYR A 193 -13.02 -0.99 -14.71
N THR A 194 -13.12 -1.52 -13.51
CA THR A 194 -14.29 -1.39 -12.64
C THR A 194 -14.02 -0.26 -11.66
N ILE A 195 -14.94 0.70 -11.59
CA ILE A 195 -14.93 1.74 -10.56
C ILE A 195 -15.27 1.06 -9.23
N ASP A 196 -14.27 0.86 -8.38
CA ASP A 196 -14.38 0.19 -7.09
C ASP A 196 -13.77 1.13 -6.04
N PRO A 197 -14.59 1.94 -5.35
CA PRO A 197 -14.12 2.88 -4.33
C PRO A 197 -13.33 2.22 -3.18
N SER A 198 -13.42 0.90 -3.02
CA SER A 198 -12.64 0.13 -2.03
C SER A 198 -11.25 -0.30 -2.52
N ALA A 199 -10.96 -0.13 -3.82
CA ALA A 199 -9.68 -0.45 -4.42
C ALA A 199 -8.63 0.64 -4.11
N THR A 200 -7.96 0.54 -2.97
CA THR A 200 -6.95 1.52 -2.50
C THR A 200 -5.53 0.96 -2.54
N GLY A 201 -4.52 1.82 -2.66
CA GLY A 201 -3.12 1.42 -2.79
C GLY A 201 -2.95 0.48 -3.98
N TRP A 202 -2.21 -0.62 -3.84
CA TRP A 202 -1.95 -1.59 -4.91
C TRP A 202 -3.19 -2.29 -5.48
N ARG A 203 -4.32 -2.32 -4.75
CA ARG A 203 -5.59 -2.84 -5.25
C ARG A 203 -6.21 -1.93 -6.31
N SER A 204 -5.80 -0.67 -6.33
CA SER A 204 -6.12 0.21 -7.43
C SER A 204 -5.29 -0.16 -8.65
N ALA A 205 -5.97 -0.48 -9.74
CA ALA A 205 -5.44 -0.54 -11.08
C ALA A 205 -4.94 0.81 -11.61
N MET A 206 -4.71 1.81 -10.74
CA MET A 206 -4.04 3.09 -10.99
C MET A 206 -3.08 3.49 -9.85
N ALA A 207 -2.66 2.53 -9.02
CA ALA A 207 -1.76 2.75 -7.90
C ALA A 207 -0.39 3.35 -8.28
N ASP A 208 0.13 2.98 -9.46
CA ASP A 208 1.39 3.50 -10.03
C ASP A 208 1.34 5.00 -10.37
N ILE A 209 0.14 5.58 -10.43
CA ILE A 209 -0.08 7.02 -10.59
C ILE A 209 -0.73 7.66 -9.35
N GLY A 210 -0.75 6.94 -8.20
CA GLY A 210 -1.21 7.45 -6.91
C GLY A 210 -2.73 7.66 -6.81
N VAL A 211 -3.51 6.93 -7.60
CA VAL A 211 -4.97 7.08 -7.69
C VAL A 211 -5.64 5.82 -7.17
N ASP A 212 -6.56 5.98 -6.21
CA ASP A 212 -7.38 4.92 -5.63
C ASP A 212 -8.79 4.90 -6.25
N GLY A 213 -9.52 3.80 -6.08
CA GLY A 213 -10.94 3.68 -6.43
C GLY A 213 -11.23 2.95 -7.75
N VAL A 214 -10.25 2.31 -8.39
CA VAL A 214 -10.41 1.67 -9.70
C VAL A 214 -9.71 0.32 -9.72
N ALA A 215 -10.37 -0.77 -10.11
CA ALA A 215 -9.74 -2.08 -10.37
C ALA A 215 -9.71 -2.38 -11.89
N LEU A 216 -8.80 -3.21 -12.43
CA LEU A 216 -9.02 -3.74 -13.78
C LEU A 216 -10.23 -4.65 -13.71
N ARG A 217 -11.12 -4.52 -14.69
CA ARG A 217 -12.36 -5.30 -14.80
C ARG A 217 -12.07 -6.81 -14.78
N ASP A 218 -10.90 -7.18 -15.29
CA ASP A 218 -10.40 -8.54 -15.37
C ASP A 218 -9.05 -8.71 -14.63
N GLU A 219 -8.77 -7.92 -13.56
CA GLU A 219 -7.59 -8.23 -12.75
C GLU A 219 -7.70 -9.67 -12.31
N PRO A 220 -6.70 -10.51 -12.63
CA PRO A 220 -6.71 -11.83 -12.09
C PRO A 220 -6.60 -11.61 -10.58
N ILE A 221 -7.58 -12.15 -9.84
CA ILE A 221 -7.65 -12.11 -8.37
C ILE A 221 -6.29 -12.52 -7.76
N ASN A 222 -5.50 -13.29 -8.53
CA ASN A 222 -4.13 -13.62 -8.25
C ASN A 222 -3.23 -13.38 -9.47
N ALA A 223 -1.99 -12.94 -9.26
CA ALA A 223 -0.98 -12.83 -10.31
C ALA A 223 0.32 -13.44 -9.80
N TYR A 224 0.51 -14.74 -10.10
CA TYR A 224 1.67 -15.46 -9.62
C TYR A 224 2.85 -15.30 -10.57
N VAL A 225 4.04 -15.16 -9.98
CA VAL A 225 5.32 -15.35 -10.64
C VAL A 225 6.09 -16.43 -9.90
N ALA A 226 6.85 -17.22 -10.64
CA ALA A 226 7.75 -18.19 -10.07
C ALA A 226 9.09 -18.21 -10.80
N ALA A 227 10.16 -18.59 -10.08
CA ALA A 227 11.47 -18.87 -10.62
C ALA A 227 11.79 -20.35 -10.34
N TRP A 228 11.85 -21.20 -11.36
CA TRP A 228 11.96 -22.66 -11.23
C TRP A 228 12.94 -23.26 -12.24
N PHE A 229 13.32 -24.51 -12.00
CA PHE A 229 14.09 -25.31 -12.95
C PHE A 229 13.17 -26.08 -13.91
N ALA A 230 13.69 -26.45 -15.08
CA ALA A 230 13.01 -27.43 -15.93
C ALA A 230 13.13 -28.83 -15.31
N ASP A 231 14.35 -29.22 -14.91
CA ASP A 231 14.59 -30.45 -14.17
C ASP A 231 15.73 -30.48 -13.12
N ASP A 232 15.98 -31.62 -12.43
CA ASP A 232 16.88 -31.73 -11.25
C ASP A 232 18.32 -31.70 -11.72
N GLY A 233 18.56 -32.04 -12.98
CA GLY A 233 19.84 -31.86 -13.64
C GLY A 233 20.03 -30.44 -14.17
N ASP A 234 18.99 -29.60 -14.16
CA ASP A 234 19.04 -28.26 -14.71
C ASP A 234 19.35 -27.21 -13.62
N ASN A 235 20.39 -26.41 -13.85
CA ASN A 235 20.73 -25.26 -13.02
C ASN A 235 20.24 -23.94 -13.65
N THR A 236 19.49 -24.03 -14.74
CA THR A 236 18.92 -22.89 -15.45
C THR A 236 17.62 -22.45 -14.77
N ILE A 237 17.59 -21.22 -14.29
CA ILE A 237 16.39 -20.64 -13.71
C ILE A 237 15.50 -20.10 -14.83
N TYR A 238 14.27 -20.64 -14.89
CA TYR A 238 13.19 -20.19 -15.74
C TYR A 238 12.13 -19.46 -14.92
N PHE A 239 11.50 -18.47 -15.55
CA PHE A 239 10.39 -17.73 -14.96
C PHE A 239 9.07 -18.29 -15.45
N TYR A 240 8.09 -18.39 -14.56
CA TYR A 240 6.75 -18.87 -14.86
C TYR A 240 5.71 -17.90 -14.31
N THR A 241 4.53 -17.90 -14.91
CA THR A 241 3.38 -17.14 -14.43
C THR A 241 2.14 -18.00 -14.34
N SER A 242 1.24 -17.63 -13.44
CA SER A 242 -0.07 -18.26 -13.31
C SER A 242 -1.13 -17.27 -12.82
N PRO A 243 -2.36 -17.31 -13.35
CA PRO A 243 -3.47 -16.51 -12.84
C PRO A 243 -4.20 -17.17 -11.66
N ASP A 244 -4.01 -18.47 -11.42
CA ASP A 244 -4.75 -19.25 -10.43
C ASP A 244 -3.84 -20.01 -9.45
N GLY A 245 -2.53 -20.01 -9.71
CA GLY A 245 -1.51 -20.74 -8.95
C GLY A 245 -1.55 -22.26 -9.13
N LYS A 246 -2.34 -22.77 -10.09
CA LYS A 246 -2.49 -24.21 -10.41
C LYS A 246 -1.99 -24.53 -11.82
N THR A 247 -2.25 -23.63 -12.76
CA THR A 247 -1.86 -23.73 -14.16
C THR A 247 -0.83 -22.68 -14.48
N TRP A 248 0.37 -23.16 -14.81
CA TRP A 248 1.53 -22.32 -15.02
C TRP A 248 1.88 -22.26 -16.50
N SER A 249 2.50 -21.15 -16.89
CA SER A 249 3.07 -20.94 -18.22
C SER A 249 4.49 -20.43 -18.04
N ARG A 250 5.46 -21.09 -18.68
CA ARG A 250 6.84 -20.61 -18.71
C ARG A 250 6.89 -19.29 -19.49
N LEU A 251 7.62 -18.31 -19.00
CA LEU A 251 7.86 -17.02 -19.67
C LEU A 251 9.09 -17.08 -20.57
N ASN A 252 10.23 -17.56 -20.07
CA ASN A 252 11.50 -17.53 -20.80
C ASN A 252 11.79 -18.83 -21.57
N ASP A 253 11.25 -18.95 -22.79
CA ASP A 253 11.70 -19.97 -23.75
C ASP A 253 13.05 -19.59 -24.41
N SER A 254 13.48 -18.33 -24.26
CA SER A 254 14.75 -17.76 -24.74
C SER A 254 15.61 -17.24 -23.59
N PHE A 255 16.88 -16.89 -23.86
CA PHE A 255 17.81 -16.39 -22.83
C PHE A 255 17.33 -15.07 -22.20
N VAL A 256 17.52 -14.93 -20.88
CA VAL A 256 17.52 -13.61 -20.22
C VAL A 256 18.91 -12.95 -20.32
N ARG A 257 19.02 -11.68 -19.95
CA ARG A 257 20.29 -10.96 -19.87
C ARG A 257 20.79 -10.89 -18.46
N VAL A 258 22.01 -11.35 -18.23
CA VAL A 258 22.73 -11.17 -16.97
C VAL A 258 23.95 -10.30 -17.25
N GLY A 259 23.93 -9.05 -16.78
CA GLY A 259 24.90 -8.02 -17.19
C GLY A 259 24.91 -7.81 -18.70
N ASN A 260 26.07 -7.97 -19.33
CA ASN A 260 26.24 -7.84 -20.79
C ASN A 260 26.15 -9.18 -21.54
N THR A 261 25.70 -10.24 -20.88
CA THR A 261 25.63 -11.59 -21.48
C THR A 261 24.20 -12.05 -21.71
N ASN A 262 23.97 -12.65 -22.88
CA ASN A 262 22.73 -13.30 -23.27
C ASN A 262 22.75 -14.76 -22.77
N ARG A 263 22.51 -14.96 -21.47
CA ARG A 263 22.47 -16.28 -20.82
C ARG A 263 21.43 -16.26 -19.71
N ASN A 264 20.75 -17.39 -19.53
CA ASN A 264 19.88 -17.57 -18.38
C ASN A 264 20.67 -17.48 -17.06
N VAL A 265 19.97 -17.13 -15.97
CA VAL A 265 20.57 -17.17 -14.64
C VAL A 265 20.85 -18.64 -14.32
N LEU A 266 22.12 -18.94 -14.04
CA LEU A 266 22.57 -20.29 -13.68
C LEU A 266 22.85 -20.32 -12.18
N SER A 267 22.01 -21.01 -11.41
CA SER A 267 22.25 -21.30 -10.01
C SER A 267 21.23 -22.30 -9.46
N ARG A 268 21.23 -22.50 -8.13
CA ARG A 268 20.29 -23.35 -7.40
C ARG A 268 19.41 -22.54 -6.43
N ASP A 269 18.25 -23.08 -6.12
CA ASP A 269 17.30 -22.62 -5.08
C ASP A 269 17.00 -21.11 -5.13
N PRO A 270 16.44 -20.59 -6.25
CA PRO A 270 16.17 -19.16 -6.38
C PRO A 270 15.07 -18.72 -5.41
N SER A 271 15.27 -17.58 -4.76
CA SER A 271 14.22 -16.89 -4.03
C SER A 271 13.92 -15.56 -4.70
N LEU A 272 12.69 -15.38 -5.16
CA LEU A 272 12.25 -14.23 -5.94
C LEU A 272 11.29 -13.37 -5.10
N VAL A 273 11.55 -12.08 -4.99
CA VAL A 273 10.63 -11.07 -4.42
C VAL A 273 10.55 -9.84 -5.31
N PHE A 274 9.52 -9.03 -5.11
CA PHE A 274 9.44 -7.69 -5.69
C PHE A 274 9.64 -6.65 -4.59
N PHE A 275 10.62 -5.77 -4.75
CA PHE A 275 11.01 -4.80 -3.74
C PHE A 275 11.54 -3.51 -4.39
N ARG A 276 10.92 -2.37 -4.03
CA ARG A 276 11.28 -1.03 -4.50
C ARG A 276 11.34 -0.89 -6.03
N GLY A 277 10.28 -1.33 -6.72
CA GLY A 277 10.15 -1.22 -8.17
C GLY A 277 10.96 -2.23 -8.98
N GLU A 278 11.57 -3.23 -8.34
CA GLU A 278 12.41 -4.22 -9.00
C GLU A 278 12.14 -5.64 -8.47
N PHE A 279 12.28 -6.65 -9.32
CA PHE A 279 12.47 -8.03 -8.92
C PHE A 279 13.86 -8.22 -8.33
N TRP A 280 13.92 -8.86 -7.16
CA TRP A 280 15.14 -9.30 -6.52
C TRP A 280 15.12 -10.81 -6.46
N MET A 281 16.23 -11.42 -6.85
CA MET A 281 16.38 -12.87 -6.83
C MET A 281 17.70 -13.27 -6.21
N SER A 282 17.67 -13.84 -5.02
CA SER A 282 18.84 -14.50 -4.44
C SER A 282 18.91 -15.95 -4.92
N VAL A 283 20.11 -16.52 -4.85
CA VAL A 283 20.36 -17.92 -5.22
C VAL A 283 21.40 -18.53 -4.28
N THR A 284 21.46 -19.85 -4.22
CA THR A 284 22.54 -20.59 -3.55
C THR A 284 23.90 -20.17 -4.10
N ASN A 285 24.88 -19.93 -3.21
CA ASN A 285 26.20 -19.44 -3.58
C ASN A 285 27.29 -20.41 -3.14
N TYR A 286 28.00 -21.02 -4.11
CA TYR A 286 29.06 -22.00 -3.87
C TYR A 286 30.47 -21.40 -3.73
N ALA A 287 30.62 -20.06 -3.72
CA ALA A 287 31.92 -19.40 -3.82
C ALA A 287 32.47 -18.92 -2.46
N GLU A 288 33.31 -19.74 -1.83
CA GLU A 288 33.97 -19.46 -0.54
C GLU A 288 34.80 -18.16 -0.51
N GLY A 289 34.89 -17.52 0.67
CA GLY A 289 35.96 -16.57 1.02
C GLY A 289 35.88 -15.17 0.40
N SER A 290 34.91 -14.90 -0.48
CA SER A 290 34.77 -13.58 -1.14
C SER A 290 33.44 -12.88 -0.86
N HIS A 291 32.34 -13.62 -0.77
CA HIS A 291 30.98 -13.14 -0.55
C HIS A 291 30.13 -14.30 -0.02
N ASP A 292 29.01 -14.00 0.66
CA ASP A 292 28.14 -15.01 1.25
C ASP A 292 27.01 -15.42 0.31
N ALA A 293 26.42 -14.47 -0.43
CA ALA A 293 25.33 -14.75 -1.36
C ALA A 293 25.47 -13.95 -2.67
N VAL A 294 24.75 -14.42 -3.69
CA VAL A 294 24.58 -13.72 -4.97
C VAL A 294 23.12 -13.29 -5.08
N ILE A 295 22.90 -12.00 -5.32
CA ILE A 295 21.57 -11.41 -5.53
C ILE A 295 21.52 -10.79 -6.91
N PHE A 296 20.46 -11.10 -7.65
CA PHE A 296 20.14 -10.50 -8.94
C PHE A 296 19.02 -9.48 -8.78
N ARG A 297 19.07 -8.37 -9.53
CA ARG A 297 18.00 -7.35 -9.58
C ARG A 297 17.58 -7.06 -11.00
N SER A 298 16.28 -6.96 -11.25
CA SER A 298 15.70 -6.65 -12.55
C SER A 298 14.43 -5.81 -12.43
N ARG A 299 14.24 -4.83 -13.30
CA ARG A 299 12.97 -4.06 -13.38
C ARG A 299 11.90 -4.73 -14.23
N ASP A 300 12.29 -5.74 -14.99
CA ASP A 300 11.56 -6.18 -16.17
C ASP A 300 11.63 -7.69 -16.43
N LEU A 301 12.20 -8.47 -15.50
CA LEU A 301 12.48 -9.92 -15.59
C LEU A 301 13.39 -10.34 -16.76
N MET A 302 13.81 -9.41 -17.62
CA MET A 302 14.61 -9.66 -18.81
C MET A 302 16.07 -9.27 -18.58
N ASN A 303 16.31 -8.12 -17.95
CA ASN A 303 17.62 -7.54 -17.72
C ASN A 303 17.98 -7.62 -16.24
N TRP A 304 18.92 -8.51 -15.91
CA TRP A 304 19.36 -8.79 -14.56
C TRP A 304 20.75 -8.25 -14.30
N ARG A 305 20.89 -7.51 -13.21
CA ARG A 305 22.17 -7.09 -12.63
C ARG A 305 22.55 -8.05 -11.52
N ARG A 306 23.82 -8.48 -11.47
CA ARG A 306 24.35 -9.41 -10.47
C ARG A 306 25.12 -8.66 -9.39
N PHE A 307 24.84 -8.99 -8.13
CA PHE A 307 25.49 -8.42 -6.95
C PHE A 307 26.05 -9.54 -6.08
N GLN A 308 27.24 -9.34 -5.55
CA GLN A 308 27.88 -10.21 -4.57
C GLN A 308 27.76 -9.55 -3.20
N VAL A 309 27.12 -10.23 -2.24
CA VAL A 309 26.76 -9.64 -0.94
C VAL A 309 27.38 -10.43 0.21
N LYS A 310 27.59 -9.74 1.33
CA LYS A 310 28.13 -10.29 2.58
C LYS A 310 27.12 -10.04 3.69
N PHE A 311 26.96 -10.99 4.61
CA PHE A 311 26.11 -10.83 5.78
C PHE A 311 26.97 -10.30 6.94
N GLY A 312 27.15 -8.98 6.98
CA GLY A 312 28.07 -8.30 7.87
C GLY A 312 29.33 -7.78 7.15
N PRO A 313 30.36 -7.36 7.89
CA PRO A 313 31.52 -6.65 7.33
C PRO A 313 32.48 -7.54 6.53
N VAL A 314 32.48 -8.85 6.79
CA VAL A 314 33.35 -9.85 6.14
C VAL A 314 32.52 -11.06 5.71
N PRO A 315 32.95 -11.84 4.70
CA PRO A 315 32.31 -13.11 4.36
C PRO A 315 32.36 -14.08 5.54
N ASN A 316 31.28 -14.83 5.73
CA ASN A 316 31.10 -15.84 6.75
C ASN A 316 31.48 -17.25 6.27
N ILE A 317 31.38 -17.54 4.97
CA ILE A 317 31.64 -18.90 4.45
C ILE A 317 33.13 -19.23 4.32
N SER A 318 33.53 -20.36 4.93
CA SER A 318 34.86 -20.98 4.83
C SER A 318 34.79 -22.52 4.96
N ALA A 319 35.63 -23.24 4.20
CA ALA A 319 35.80 -24.68 4.25
C ALA A 319 36.68 -25.15 5.42
N THR A 320 37.43 -24.24 6.05
CA THR A 320 38.38 -24.58 7.13
C THR A 320 38.06 -23.91 8.45
N VAL A 321 37.38 -22.76 8.43
CA VAL A 321 37.07 -21.99 9.64
C VAL A 321 35.55 -21.88 9.81
N PRO A 322 34.98 -22.25 10.97
CA PRO A 322 33.59 -21.95 11.27
C PRO A 322 33.33 -20.44 11.29
N PHE A 323 32.18 -20.01 10.79
CA PHE A 323 31.75 -18.62 10.93
C PHE A 323 31.50 -18.26 12.41
N PRO A 324 31.48 -16.97 12.79
CA PRO A 324 31.19 -16.57 14.16
C PRO A 324 29.85 -17.16 14.66
N GLY A 325 29.93 -18.03 15.67
CA GLY A 325 28.77 -18.74 16.23
C GLY A 325 28.49 -20.12 15.62
N GLY A 326 29.17 -20.53 14.53
CA GLY A 326 29.08 -21.88 13.95
C GLY A 326 29.97 -22.89 14.66
N ILE A 327 29.57 -24.18 14.68
CA ILE A 327 30.33 -25.27 15.30
C ILE A 327 31.30 -25.92 14.30
N VAL A 328 30.91 -26.02 13.02
CA VAL A 328 31.73 -26.58 11.93
C VAL A 328 31.89 -25.60 10.77
N PRO A 329 32.92 -25.75 9.91
CA PRO A 329 33.08 -24.93 8.71
C PRO A 329 31.93 -25.12 7.71
N ALA A 330 31.52 -24.03 7.07
CA ALA A 330 30.50 -23.99 6.03
C ALA A 330 31.09 -23.38 4.76
N SER A 331 31.27 -24.18 3.70
CA SER A 331 31.89 -23.73 2.45
C SER A 331 30.96 -22.92 1.54
N PHE A 332 29.66 -22.84 1.87
CA PHE A 332 28.67 -22.11 1.08
C PHE A 332 27.37 -21.83 1.86
N VAL A 333 26.56 -20.92 1.31
CA VAL A 333 25.22 -20.57 1.81
C VAL A 333 24.15 -21.18 0.90
N TRP A 334 23.19 -21.88 1.51
CA TRP A 334 22.08 -22.53 0.83
C TRP A 334 20.82 -21.67 0.85
N ALA A 335 20.14 -21.59 -0.30
CA ALA A 335 18.78 -21.06 -0.46
C ALA A 335 18.48 -19.81 0.40
N PRO A 336 19.19 -18.68 0.20
CA PRO A 336 18.94 -17.49 1.00
C PRO A 336 17.57 -16.92 0.63
N GLU A 337 16.55 -17.12 1.45
CA GLU A 337 15.20 -16.62 1.13
C GLU A 337 15.12 -15.12 1.34
N LEU A 338 14.63 -14.38 0.35
CA LEU A 338 14.35 -12.96 0.48
C LEU A 338 12.92 -12.75 0.99
N VAL A 339 12.79 -11.88 1.99
CA VAL A 339 11.50 -11.56 2.63
C VAL A 339 11.38 -10.06 2.74
N VAL A 340 10.26 -9.51 2.28
CA VAL A 340 9.97 -8.08 2.36
C VAL A 340 9.14 -7.82 3.62
N ASP A 341 9.41 -6.73 4.34
CA ASP A 341 8.55 -6.22 5.40
C ASP A 341 8.47 -4.69 5.30
N GLY A 342 7.34 -4.18 4.80
CA GLY A 342 7.22 -2.77 4.44
C GLY A 342 8.36 -2.30 3.52
N ASP A 343 9.16 -1.34 4.01
CA ASP A 343 10.30 -0.76 3.29
C ASP A 343 11.63 -1.51 3.50
N ASP A 344 11.61 -2.58 4.28
CA ASP A 344 12.76 -3.41 4.63
C ASP A 344 12.81 -4.72 3.83
N LEU A 345 14.03 -5.21 3.64
CA LEU A 345 14.31 -6.50 3.01
C LEU A 345 15.19 -7.32 3.94
N TYR A 346 14.81 -8.57 4.16
CA TYR A 346 15.55 -9.54 4.94
C TYR A 346 15.99 -10.69 4.04
N ALA A 347 17.15 -11.27 4.35
CA ALA A 347 17.62 -12.52 3.78
C ALA A 347 17.66 -13.58 4.88
N PHE A 348 17.13 -14.77 4.61
CA PHE A 348 17.09 -15.92 5.50
C PHE A 348 17.99 -17.05 4.97
N PRO A 349 19.33 -16.93 5.08
CA PRO A 349 20.26 -17.96 4.63
C PRO A 349 20.21 -19.23 5.48
N THR A 350 20.25 -20.37 4.80
CA THR A 350 20.52 -21.67 5.45
C THR A 350 22.03 -21.95 5.38
N ILE A 351 22.64 -22.24 6.54
CA ILE A 351 24.10 -22.44 6.64
C ILE A 351 24.38 -23.71 7.45
N ARG A 352 25.39 -24.49 7.02
CA ARG A 352 25.87 -25.65 7.80
C ARG A 352 26.33 -25.17 9.17
N TYR A 353 25.85 -25.82 10.22
CA TYR A 353 26.07 -25.36 11.59
C TYR A 353 26.78 -26.41 12.46
N GLY A 354 26.32 -27.66 12.42
CA GLY A 354 26.77 -28.74 13.29
C GLY A 354 27.34 -29.95 12.54
N ASN A 355 27.68 -30.98 13.31
CA ASN A 355 28.12 -32.27 12.76
C ASN A 355 27.04 -32.90 11.87
N ASP A 356 27.46 -33.69 10.90
CA ASP A 356 26.54 -34.41 10.01
C ASP A 356 25.72 -35.43 10.80
N VAL A 357 24.50 -35.68 10.35
CA VAL A 357 23.54 -36.60 10.96
C VAL A 357 23.05 -37.64 9.99
N VAL A 358 22.52 -38.73 10.53
CA VAL A 358 21.86 -39.77 9.73
C VAL A 358 20.38 -39.46 9.68
N ASP A 359 19.83 -39.41 8.46
CA ASP A 359 18.41 -39.20 8.22
C ASP A 359 17.59 -40.47 8.49
N ASP A 360 16.27 -40.34 8.53
CA ASP A 360 15.38 -41.48 8.85
C ASP A 360 15.41 -42.58 7.76
N TYR A 361 16.09 -42.31 6.65
CA TYR A 361 16.31 -43.20 5.51
C TYR A 361 17.74 -43.76 5.47
N GLY A 362 18.56 -43.50 6.50
CA GLY A 362 19.91 -44.04 6.65
C GLY A 362 21.01 -43.29 5.88
N SER A 363 20.69 -42.15 5.25
CA SER A 363 21.66 -41.32 4.54
C SER A 363 22.32 -40.31 5.48
N THR A 364 23.62 -40.06 5.29
CA THR A 364 24.31 -39.00 6.04
C THR A 364 24.07 -37.63 5.39
N ILE A 365 23.55 -36.68 6.16
CA ILE A 365 23.18 -35.33 5.73
C ILE A 365 23.84 -34.27 6.62
N GLN A 366 24.08 -33.09 6.06
CA GLN A 366 24.68 -31.99 6.81
C GLN A 366 23.67 -31.37 7.78
N SER A 367 24.09 -31.15 9.04
CA SER A 367 23.31 -30.33 9.97
C SER A 367 23.41 -28.86 9.57
N LYS A 368 22.25 -28.24 9.34
CA LYS A 368 22.06 -26.89 8.83
C LYS A 368 21.11 -26.10 9.73
N ARG A 369 21.32 -24.78 9.81
CA ARG A 369 20.45 -23.85 10.52
C ARG A 369 20.07 -22.68 9.64
N ILE A 370 18.94 -22.07 9.97
CA ILE A 370 18.47 -20.85 9.32
C ILE A 370 18.90 -19.65 10.17
N PHE A 371 19.50 -18.70 9.49
CA PHE A 371 19.86 -17.40 10.02
C PHE A 371 19.07 -16.34 9.28
N ARG A 372 19.07 -15.12 9.80
CA ARG A 372 18.54 -13.94 9.15
C ARG A 372 19.59 -12.84 9.08
N SER A 373 19.40 -11.95 8.12
CA SER A 373 20.19 -10.74 7.97
C SER A 373 19.34 -9.67 7.26
N ARG A 374 19.33 -8.45 7.79
CA ARG A 374 18.55 -7.33 7.25
C ARG A 374 19.39 -6.51 6.26
N LEU A 375 18.79 -6.09 5.15
CA LEU A 375 19.37 -5.11 4.24
C LEU A 375 19.44 -3.75 4.93
N VAL A 376 20.64 -3.27 5.20
CA VAL A 376 20.89 -1.98 5.87
C VAL A 376 20.99 -0.84 4.84
N SER A 377 21.57 -1.11 3.67
CA SER A 377 21.73 -0.12 2.59
C SER A 377 21.44 -0.74 1.22
N PRO A 378 20.28 -0.44 0.60
CA PRO A 378 19.89 -0.96 -0.72
C PRO A 378 20.77 -0.47 -1.88
N ASP A 379 21.40 0.69 -1.75
CA ASP A 379 22.28 1.26 -2.78
C ASP A 379 23.64 0.58 -2.80
N THR A 380 24.17 0.22 -1.63
CA THR A 380 25.47 -0.45 -1.50
C THR A 380 25.37 -1.97 -1.32
N MET A 381 24.14 -2.51 -1.23
CA MET A 381 23.85 -3.93 -1.00
C MET A 381 24.46 -4.46 0.32
N GLU A 382 24.49 -3.62 1.36
CA GLU A 382 25.01 -3.99 2.68
C GLU A 382 23.94 -4.64 3.54
N PHE A 383 24.29 -5.79 4.11
CA PHE A 383 23.44 -6.57 5.00
C PHE A 383 24.03 -6.63 6.41
N SER A 384 23.18 -6.75 7.43
CA SER A 384 23.59 -6.90 8.82
C SER A 384 24.35 -8.21 9.06
N ALA A 385 25.02 -8.32 10.21
CA ALA A 385 25.57 -9.61 10.62
C ALA A 385 24.46 -10.68 10.72
N LEU A 386 24.84 -11.94 10.54
CA LEU A 386 23.94 -13.09 10.69
C LEU A 386 23.41 -13.16 12.12
N GLU A 387 22.11 -13.35 12.23
CA GLU A 387 21.42 -13.60 13.49
C GLU A 387 20.68 -14.94 13.38
N TYR A 388 20.74 -15.76 14.42
CA TYR A 388 20.04 -17.04 14.44
C TYR A 388 18.53 -16.84 14.52
N VAL A 389 17.77 -17.66 13.78
CA VAL A 389 16.30 -17.70 13.86
C VAL A 389 15.91 -18.87 14.77
N PRO A 390 15.40 -18.62 15.99
CA PRO A 390 14.91 -19.69 16.86
C PRO A 390 13.68 -20.35 16.25
N LEU A 391 13.70 -21.67 16.03
CA LEU A 391 12.58 -22.45 15.48
C LEU A 391 12.15 -23.50 16.51
N GLY A 392 10.95 -23.39 17.06
CA GLY A 392 10.44 -24.28 18.09
C GLY A 392 10.99 -23.97 19.50
N ASP A 393 12.20 -23.42 19.62
CA ASP A 393 12.79 -23.00 20.90
C ASP A 393 12.33 -21.61 21.39
N VAL A 394 11.04 -21.34 21.28
CA VAL A 394 10.41 -20.12 21.79
C VAL A 394 9.25 -20.46 22.71
N HIS A 395 8.99 -19.53 23.62
CA HIS A 395 7.83 -19.64 24.48
C HIS A 395 6.59 -19.31 23.66
N PRO A 396 5.55 -20.16 23.68
CA PRO A 396 4.34 -19.95 22.91
C PRO A 396 3.64 -18.65 23.31
N LYS A 397 2.90 -18.08 22.37
CA LYS A 397 2.04 -16.91 22.59
C LYS A 397 1.15 -17.05 23.86
N GLY A 398 1.03 -15.95 24.60
CA GLY A 398 0.39 -15.92 25.92
C GLY A 398 1.32 -16.38 27.04
N THR A 399 2.62 -16.52 26.77
CA THR A 399 3.65 -16.73 27.80
C THR A 399 4.42 -15.44 28.05
N TYR A 400 4.73 -15.19 29.33
CA TYR A 400 5.42 -14.01 29.82
C TYR A 400 6.48 -14.42 30.86
N GLN A 401 7.43 -13.55 31.14
CA GLN A 401 8.32 -13.65 32.29
C GLN A 401 8.17 -12.43 33.21
N ALA A 402 8.31 -12.64 34.51
CA ALA A 402 8.37 -11.55 35.49
C ALA A 402 9.71 -10.80 35.40
N VAL A 403 9.66 -9.48 35.22
CA VAL A 403 10.82 -8.58 35.24
C VAL A 403 10.55 -7.44 36.23
N GLY A 404 10.93 -7.64 37.49
CA GLY A 404 10.55 -6.72 38.56
C GLY A 404 9.04 -6.77 38.79
N GLU A 405 8.34 -5.66 38.55
CA GLU A 405 6.90 -5.53 38.75
C GLU A 405 6.07 -5.85 37.49
N ILE A 406 6.70 -6.02 36.33
CA ILE A 406 6.00 -6.20 35.04
C ILE A 406 6.09 -7.64 34.52
N ALA A 407 5.02 -8.09 33.84
CA ALA A 407 5.05 -9.27 32.99
C ALA A 407 5.51 -8.83 31.59
N ALA A 408 6.71 -9.24 31.20
CA ALA A 408 7.31 -8.92 29.91
C ALA A 408 7.34 -10.16 29.00
N PRO A 409 7.49 -10.00 27.68
CA PRO A 409 7.80 -11.13 26.82
C PRO A 409 8.99 -11.95 27.36
N PRO A 410 8.91 -13.28 27.34
CA PRO A 410 9.95 -14.15 27.85
C PRO A 410 11.18 -14.04 26.96
N SER A 411 12.36 -14.05 27.58
CA SER A 411 13.64 -14.06 26.87
C SER A 411 14.16 -15.48 26.82
N VAL A 412 15.02 -15.77 25.84
CA VAL A 412 15.76 -17.03 25.77
C VAL A 412 17.26 -16.71 25.92
N PRO A 413 17.90 -17.05 27.05
CA PRO A 413 17.30 -17.65 28.25
C PRO A 413 16.39 -16.68 29.03
N LEU A 414 15.59 -17.23 29.95
CA LEU A 414 14.88 -16.45 30.95
C LEU A 414 15.82 -15.63 31.84
N ARG A 415 15.31 -14.52 32.39
CA ARG A 415 16.05 -13.59 33.27
C ARG A 415 16.24 -14.09 34.70
N HIS A 416 16.84 -15.27 34.83
CA HIS A 416 17.33 -15.84 36.09
C HIS A 416 18.32 -14.92 36.81
N ILE A 417 18.59 -15.17 38.09
CA ILE A 417 19.37 -14.29 38.97
C ILE A 417 20.77 -14.01 38.38
N ASN A 418 21.41 -15.02 37.77
CA ASN A 418 22.71 -14.92 37.10
C ASN A 418 22.71 -15.54 35.69
N GLY A 419 21.57 -15.48 34.98
CA GLY A 419 21.45 -16.04 33.62
C GLY A 419 22.44 -15.41 32.63
N GLN A 420 22.97 -16.22 31.70
CA GLN A 420 23.93 -15.80 30.68
C GLN A 420 23.39 -16.06 29.27
N SER A 421 23.68 -15.18 28.32
CA SER A 421 23.26 -15.31 26.92
C SER A 421 23.60 -16.68 26.33
N GLY A 422 22.69 -17.26 25.54
CA GLY A 422 22.85 -18.57 24.91
C GLY A 422 22.46 -19.76 25.79
N MET A 423 22.03 -19.53 27.03
CA MET A 423 21.47 -20.59 27.88
C MET A 423 20.03 -20.98 27.45
N MET A 424 19.63 -22.21 27.74
CA MET A 424 18.29 -22.77 27.59
C MET A 424 17.86 -23.45 28.88
N GLY A 425 16.56 -23.51 29.10
CA GLY A 425 15.95 -24.31 30.15
C GLY A 425 14.75 -25.16 29.76
N LEU A 426 14.18 -25.79 30.78
CA LEU A 426 12.95 -26.60 30.71
C LEU A 426 11.68 -25.77 30.46
N ASP A 427 11.79 -24.44 30.56
CA ASP A 427 10.72 -23.45 30.47
C ASP A 427 9.98 -23.47 29.13
N ILE A 428 10.70 -23.68 28.03
CA ILE A 428 10.13 -23.64 26.68
C ILE A 428 9.07 -24.74 26.50
N THR A 429 9.45 -26.02 26.63
CA THR A 429 8.50 -27.13 26.43
C THR A 429 7.46 -27.22 27.52
N PHE A 430 7.79 -26.82 28.75
CA PHE A 430 6.79 -26.65 29.79
C PHE A 430 5.70 -25.67 29.35
N SER A 431 6.10 -24.53 28.80
CA SER A 431 5.17 -23.48 28.35
C SER A 431 4.35 -23.93 27.15
N GLN A 432 4.97 -24.65 26.20
CA GLN A 432 4.29 -25.26 25.05
C GLN A 432 3.16 -26.18 25.50
N ASP A 433 3.45 -27.14 26.39
CA ASP A 433 2.43 -28.06 26.88
C ASP A 433 1.35 -27.33 27.70
N PHE A 434 1.75 -26.34 28.50
CA PHE A 434 0.79 -25.52 29.26
C PHE A 434 -0.19 -24.78 28.36
N ARG A 435 0.30 -24.10 27.33
CA ARG A 435 -0.55 -23.33 26.41
C ARG A 435 -1.38 -24.24 25.52
N ALA A 436 -0.91 -25.44 25.22
CA ALA A 436 -1.68 -26.46 24.50
C ALA A 436 -2.88 -26.97 25.34
N GLU A 437 -2.67 -27.25 26.62
CA GLU A 437 -3.73 -27.73 27.52
C GLU A 437 -4.67 -26.59 27.98
N PHE A 438 -4.14 -25.38 28.18
CA PHE A 438 -4.87 -24.24 28.74
C PHE A 438 -4.83 -23.01 27.80
N PRO A 439 -5.33 -23.10 26.54
CA PRO A 439 -5.15 -22.06 25.51
C PRO A 439 -5.77 -20.70 25.86
N ALA A 440 -6.70 -20.63 26.81
CA ALA A 440 -7.30 -19.38 27.28
C ALA A 440 -6.54 -18.68 28.43
N ASP A 441 -5.57 -19.34 29.08
CA ASP A 441 -4.86 -18.82 30.26
C ASP A 441 -3.46 -18.31 29.90
N ASP A 442 -3.12 -17.08 30.27
CA ASP A 442 -1.75 -16.58 30.14
C ASP A 442 -0.83 -17.28 31.15
N LEU A 443 0.35 -17.72 30.70
CA LEU A 443 1.40 -18.26 31.56
C LEU A 443 2.44 -17.18 31.87
N ILE A 444 2.78 -17.01 33.14
CA ILE A 444 3.82 -16.10 33.61
C ILE A 444 4.88 -16.89 34.35
N ILE A 445 6.11 -16.89 33.85
CA ILE A 445 7.24 -17.53 34.50
C ILE A 445 7.93 -16.52 35.41
N ILE A 446 8.17 -16.90 36.67
CA ILE A 446 8.98 -16.12 37.61
C ILE A 446 10.37 -16.77 37.69
N PRO A 447 11.36 -16.29 36.90
CA PRO A 447 12.68 -16.89 36.87
C PRO A 447 13.50 -16.49 38.10
N ALA A 448 13.85 -17.49 38.92
CA ALA A 448 14.57 -17.29 40.18
C ALA A 448 15.75 -18.26 40.37
N ALA A 449 16.08 -19.09 39.38
CA ALA A 449 17.28 -19.92 39.41
C ALA A 449 18.60 -19.13 39.42
N ALA A 450 19.67 -19.80 39.88
CA ALA A 450 21.03 -19.27 39.87
C ALA A 450 22.04 -20.42 39.70
N GLY A 451 22.88 -20.37 38.66
CA GLY A 451 23.93 -21.37 38.43
C GLY A 451 25.06 -21.31 39.46
N ALA A 452 25.76 -22.44 39.67
CA ALA A 452 26.85 -22.61 40.64
C ALA A 452 26.46 -22.22 42.08
N THR A 453 25.30 -22.70 42.53
CA THR A 453 24.78 -22.42 43.87
C THR A 453 24.46 -23.71 44.62
N SER A 454 24.65 -23.68 45.93
CA SER A 454 24.43 -24.83 46.80
C SER A 454 23.93 -24.41 48.18
N PHE A 455 23.39 -25.38 48.92
CA PHE A 455 23.10 -25.20 50.34
C PHE A 455 24.38 -25.16 51.17
N SER A 456 25.36 -26.01 50.84
CA SER A 456 26.68 -26.02 51.48
C SER A 456 27.45 -24.71 51.29
N GLY A 457 27.25 -24.02 50.17
CA GLY A 457 27.78 -22.68 49.89
C GLY A 457 27.00 -21.53 50.53
N GLY A 458 25.90 -21.82 51.24
CA GLY A 458 25.09 -20.82 51.94
C GLY A 458 24.20 -19.97 51.01
N ASN A 459 23.97 -20.38 49.76
CA ASN A 459 23.19 -19.60 48.80
C ASN A 459 21.69 -19.69 49.04
N TRP A 460 21.19 -20.91 49.27
CA TRP A 460 19.75 -21.25 49.37
C TRP A 460 19.23 -21.39 50.80
N ILE A 461 20.03 -21.01 51.80
CA ILE A 461 19.62 -20.95 53.21
C ILE A 461 19.06 -19.57 53.57
N ALA A 462 18.31 -19.47 54.67
CA ALA A 462 17.80 -18.19 55.17
C ALA A 462 18.94 -17.17 55.39
N GLY A 463 18.76 -15.95 54.89
CA GLY A 463 19.78 -14.90 54.91
C GLY A 463 20.83 -15.00 53.79
N GLY A 464 20.85 -16.11 53.03
CA GLY A 464 21.64 -16.25 51.82
C GLY A 464 21.17 -15.31 50.71
N SER A 465 22.11 -14.80 49.91
CA SER A 465 21.80 -13.81 48.87
C SER A 465 20.84 -14.33 47.81
N THR A 466 20.97 -15.60 47.41
CA THR A 466 20.13 -16.23 46.39
C THR A 466 18.72 -16.47 46.93
N TYR A 467 18.61 -17.00 48.16
CA TYR A 467 17.33 -17.16 48.85
C TYR A 467 16.56 -15.83 48.98
N ASN A 468 17.22 -14.79 49.48
CA ASN A 468 16.59 -13.48 49.67
C ASN A 468 16.14 -12.86 48.32
N ASN A 469 16.93 -13.04 47.26
CA ASN A 469 16.58 -12.55 45.93
C ASN A 469 15.35 -13.29 45.35
N PHE A 470 15.32 -14.63 45.50
CA PHE A 470 14.16 -15.46 45.13
C PHE A 470 12.87 -14.98 45.83
N VAL A 471 12.89 -14.85 47.15
CA VAL A 471 11.71 -14.37 47.92
C VAL A 471 11.31 -12.97 47.49
N SER A 472 12.28 -12.05 47.38
CA SER A 472 12.01 -10.66 46.98
C SER A 472 11.39 -10.57 45.59
N ARG A 473 11.91 -11.32 44.60
CA ARG A 473 11.39 -11.30 43.22
C ARG A 473 9.96 -11.78 43.14
N VAL A 474 9.65 -12.92 43.77
CA VAL A 474 8.31 -13.51 43.75
C VAL A 474 7.31 -12.56 44.42
N ASN A 475 7.60 -12.10 45.63
CA ASN A 475 6.70 -11.23 46.37
C ASN A 475 6.51 -9.86 45.68
N THR A 476 7.56 -9.27 45.12
CA THR A 476 7.46 -7.98 44.39
C THR A 476 6.54 -8.11 43.18
N PHE A 477 6.73 -9.16 42.37
CA PHE A 477 5.93 -9.36 41.18
C PHE A 477 4.45 -9.62 41.51
N LEU A 478 4.17 -10.52 42.45
CA LEU A 478 2.80 -10.86 42.85
C LEU A 478 2.08 -9.70 43.56
N ALA A 479 2.81 -8.88 44.33
CA ALA A 479 2.24 -7.69 44.95
C ALA A 479 1.81 -6.63 43.92
N ALA A 480 2.56 -6.50 42.81
CA ALA A 480 2.23 -5.59 41.73
C ALA A 480 1.12 -6.12 40.78
N ASN A 481 0.88 -7.45 40.77
CA ASN A 481 -0.05 -8.11 39.85
C ASN A 481 -1.06 -8.98 40.63
N PRO A 482 -2.05 -8.37 41.32
CA PRO A 482 -2.99 -9.09 42.18
C PRO A 482 -3.97 -9.99 41.43
N ASP A 483 -4.07 -9.84 40.11
CA ASP A 483 -4.82 -10.67 39.17
C ASP A 483 -4.10 -11.98 38.80
N VAL A 484 -2.82 -12.14 39.19
CA VAL A 484 -2.01 -13.31 38.87
C VAL A 484 -2.09 -14.36 39.97
N VAL A 485 -2.42 -15.59 39.60
CA VAL A 485 -2.51 -16.74 40.52
C VAL A 485 -1.26 -17.61 40.40
N LEU A 486 -0.53 -17.81 41.50
CA LEU A 486 0.62 -18.73 41.53
C LEU A 486 0.13 -20.20 41.57
N GLU A 487 0.59 -21.03 40.63
CA GLU A 487 0.10 -22.40 40.45
C GLU A 487 1.13 -23.50 40.66
N ALA A 488 2.43 -23.20 40.57
CA ALA A 488 3.48 -24.17 40.86
C ALA A 488 4.83 -23.51 41.19
N MET A 489 5.69 -24.28 41.84
CA MET A 489 7.12 -24.00 41.93
C MET A 489 7.91 -25.21 41.44
N ILE A 490 8.78 -24.95 40.47
CA ILE A 490 9.75 -25.89 39.93
C ILE A 490 11.08 -25.72 40.66
N TRP A 491 11.68 -26.82 41.08
CA TRP A 491 12.97 -26.90 41.74
C TRP A 491 13.87 -27.94 41.08
N GLN A 492 14.99 -27.49 40.50
CA GLN A 492 15.97 -28.34 39.84
C GLN A 492 17.38 -28.03 40.35
N GLN A 493 17.82 -28.60 41.48
CA GLN A 493 19.14 -28.33 42.06
C GLN A 493 19.67 -29.56 42.80
N GLY A 494 20.99 -29.67 42.91
CA GLY A 494 21.67 -30.56 43.84
C GLY A 494 23.10 -30.94 43.44
N GLU A 495 23.53 -30.53 42.25
CA GLU A 495 24.81 -30.91 41.64
C GLU A 495 26.01 -30.57 42.54
N ASP A 496 26.02 -29.35 43.08
CA ASP A 496 27.08 -28.86 43.98
C ASP A 496 26.92 -29.34 45.44
N ASP A 497 25.82 -30.01 45.79
CA ASP A 497 25.56 -30.56 47.13
C ASP A 497 25.78 -32.08 47.19
N ARG A 498 26.28 -32.73 46.13
CA ARG A 498 26.56 -34.18 46.09
C ARG A 498 27.47 -34.71 47.21
N ASN A 499 28.22 -33.85 47.89
CA ASN A 499 29.06 -34.19 49.04
C ASN A 499 28.56 -33.59 50.37
N ASN A 500 27.33 -33.08 50.40
CA ASN A 500 26.74 -32.42 51.55
C ASN A 500 25.83 -33.40 52.30
N SER A 501 26.28 -33.90 53.45
CA SER A 501 25.50 -34.79 54.32
C SER A 501 24.26 -34.12 54.93
N ASN A 502 24.17 -32.79 54.91
CA ASN A 502 23.03 -32.04 55.46
C ASN A 502 21.97 -31.70 54.39
N TYR A 503 22.17 -32.07 53.12
CA TYR A 503 21.31 -31.68 52.00
C TYR A 503 19.82 -31.96 52.27
N GLN A 504 19.47 -33.13 52.80
CA GLN A 504 18.08 -33.48 53.11
C GLN A 504 17.43 -32.51 54.10
N SER A 505 18.14 -32.18 55.20
CA SER A 505 17.63 -31.27 56.22
C SER A 505 17.51 -29.83 55.69
N GLN A 506 18.44 -29.40 54.86
CA GLN A 506 18.47 -28.05 54.31
C GLN A 506 17.41 -27.85 53.22
N LEU A 507 17.21 -28.85 52.35
CA LEU A 507 16.17 -28.83 51.34
C LEU A 507 14.76 -28.84 51.97
N ALA A 508 14.55 -29.64 53.02
CA ALA A 508 13.29 -29.63 53.77
C ALA A 508 13.04 -28.26 54.46
N ASP A 509 14.05 -27.70 55.12
CA ASP A 509 13.95 -26.37 55.76
C ASP A 509 13.69 -25.27 54.72
N PHE A 510 14.30 -25.35 53.54
CA PHE A 510 14.05 -24.42 52.44
C PHE A 510 12.58 -24.37 52.04
N PHE A 511 11.91 -25.51 51.82
CA PHE A 511 10.50 -25.50 51.43
C PHE A 511 9.57 -25.01 52.54
N VAL A 512 9.87 -25.34 53.80
CA VAL A 512 9.14 -24.80 54.95
C VAL A 512 9.24 -23.28 54.99
N ARG A 513 10.45 -22.74 54.85
CA ARG A 513 10.65 -21.28 54.87
C ARG A 513 10.08 -20.59 53.65
N ALA A 514 10.29 -21.13 52.45
CA ALA A 514 9.75 -20.56 51.21
C ALA A 514 8.23 -20.41 51.29
N ARG A 515 7.50 -21.40 51.85
CA ARG A 515 6.05 -21.29 52.09
C ARG A 515 5.67 -20.28 53.16
N GLY A 516 6.54 -20.00 54.13
CA GLY A 516 6.34 -18.97 55.15
C GLY A 516 6.60 -17.56 54.62
N ASP A 517 7.68 -17.38 53.86
CA ASP A 517 8.16 -16.09 53.38
C ASP A 517 7.48 -15.67 52.06
N ILE A 518 6.88 -16.60 51.33
CA ILE A 518 6.07 -16.37 50.12
C ILE A 518 4.66 -16.92 50.40
N PRO A 519 3.74 -16.11 50.95
CA PRO A 519 2.41 -16.58 51.34
C PRO A 519 1.62 -17.24 50.20
N ALA A 520 1.80 -16.75 48.97
CA ALA A 520 1.16 -17.30 47.77
C ALA A 520 1.59 -18.74 47.44
N LEU A 521 2.71 -19.23 47.99
CA LEU A 521 3.22 -20.60 47.78
C LEU A 521 2.55 -21.62 48.70
N SER A 522 1.71 -21.17 49.64
CA SER A 522 0.96 -22.06 50.53
C SER A 522 -0.02 -22.95 49.75
N GLY A 523 0.11 -24.27 49.92
CA GLY A 523 -0.75 -25.26 49.23
C GLY A 523 -0.40 -25.49 47.75
N VAL A 524 0.45 -24.67 47.15
CA VAL A 524 0.89 -24.77 45.76
C VAL A 524 1.78 -26.01 45.55
N PRO A 525 1.61 -26.76 44.44
CA PRO A 525 2.48 -27.86 44.05
C PRO A 525 3.96 -27.48 43.98
N LEU A 526 4.80 -28.32 44.59
CA LEU A 526 6.25 -28.26 44.47
C LEU A 526 6.71 -29.39 43.55
N LEU A 527 7.39 -29.07 42.46
CA LEU A 527 7.86 -30.03 41.47
C LEU A 527 9.39 -30.10 41.58
N LEU A 528 9.91 -31.23 42.03
CA LEU A 528 11.33 -31.42 42.32
C LEU A 528 11.94 -32.40 41.31
N GLY A 529 12.88 -31.95 40.49
CA GLY A 529 13.48 -32.82 39.48
C GLY A 529 14.74 -33.53 39.94
N GLU A 530 14.86 -34.78 39.51
CA GLU A 530 16.04 -35.61 39.73
C GLU A 530 17.29 -35.03 39.01
N MET A 531 18.46 -35.28 39.58
CA MET A 531 19.74 -35.10 38.93
C MET A 531 19.94 -36.15 37.85
N GLY A 532 20.56 -35.75 36.73
CA GLY A 532 20.89 -36.67 35.65
C GLY A 532 21.89 -37.75 36.11
N THR A 533 21.73 -38.98 35.61
CA THR A 533 22.59 -40.12 36.00
C THR A 533 24.05 -39.96 35.57
N PHE A 534 24.33 -39.01 34.68
CA PHE A 534 25.66 -38.62 34.23
C PHE A 534 26.43 -37.76 35.25
N VAL A 535 25.74 -37.15 36.22
CA VAL A 535 26.40 -36.34 37.26
C VAL A 535 27.25 -37.28 38.12
N PRO A 536 28.55 -37.03 38.30
CA PRO A 536 29.40 -37.94 39.05
C PRO A 536 28.93 -38.05 40.50
N ALA A 537 28.80 -39.29 40.97
CA ALA A 537 28.35 -39.62 42.32
C ALA A 537 29.24 -38.94 43.38
N GLY A 538 28.60 -38.41 44.43
CA GLY A 538 29.27 -37.91 45.63
C GLY A 538 28.97 -38.78 46.85
N THR A 539 29.30 -38.28 48.05
CA THR A 539 29.00 -39.00 49.31
C THR A 539 27.52 -39.03 49.67
N THR A 540 26.71 -38.17 49.05
CA THR A 540 25.27 -38.05 49.28
C THR A 540 24.53 -38.41 47.99
N ASP A 541 23.60 -39.35 48.09
CA ASP A 541 22.69 -39.69 46.98
C ASP A 541 21.58 -38.63 46.89
N ILE A 542 21.80 -37.66 45.99
CA ILE A 542 20.89 -36.52 45.80
C ILE A 542 19.49 -36.97 45.38
N ASN A 543 19.37 -37.95 44.49
CA ASN A 543 18.07 -38.41 43.99
C ASN A 543 17.27 -39.14 45.08
N ALA A 544 17.94 -39.96 45.90
CA ALA A 544 17.31 -40.58 47.06
C ALA A 544 16.82 -39.53 48.08
N VAL A 545 17.60 -38.45 48.29
CA VAL A 545 17.19 -37.34 49.16
C VAL A 545 16.00 -36.58 48.59
N ILE A 546 16.01 -36.24 47.30
CA ILE A 546 14.88 -35.55 46.64
C ILE A 546 13.59 -36.37 46.80
N ALA A 547 13.65 -37.68 46.56
CA ALA A 547 12.50 -38.57 46.75
C ALA A 547 12.01 -38.59 48.20
N ALA A 548 12.92 -38.66 49.18
CA ALA A 548 12.56 -38.65 50.60
C ALA A 548 11.93 -37.32 51.04
N VAL A 549 12.46 -36.17 50.58
CA VAL A 549 11.91 -34.84 50.89
C VAL A 549 10.55 -34.65 50.23
N ALA A 550 10.39 -35.05 48.96
CA ALA A 550 9.10 -34.97 48.27
C ALA A 550 8.02 -35.80 49.00
N ALA A 551 8.35 -37.04 49.42
CA ALA A 551 7.43 -37.89 50.17
C ALA A 551 7.01 -37.31 51.54
N ALA A 552 7.89 -36.53 52.18
CA ALA A 552 7.61 -35.90 53.47
C ALA A 552 6.97 -34.50 53.36
N THR A 553 6.92 -33.91 52.16
CA THR A 553 6.46 -32.52 51.95
C THR A 553 5.06 -32.51 51.33
N PRO A 554 4.07 -31.82 51.92
CA PRO A 554 2.73 -31.75 51.34
C PRO A 554 2.74 -31.19 49.92
N ASN A 555 2.01 -31.84 49.02
CA ASN A 555 1.86 -31.46 47.61
C ASN A 555 3.21 -31.29 46.87
N ALA A 556 4.19 -32.16 47.17
CA ALA A 556 5.46 -32.22 46.48
C ALA A 556 5.55 -33.47 45.59
N HIS A 557 6.09 -33.31 44.38
CA HIS A 557 6.11 -34.34 43.34
C HIS A 557 7.52 -34.45 42.75
N VAL A 558 7.99 -35.68 42.51
CA VAL A 558 9.30 -35.94 41.90
C VAL A 558 9.15 -35.97 40.38
N VAL A 559 10.05 -35.32 39.66
CA VAL A 559 10.12 -35.32 38.20
C VAL A 559 11.37 -36.07 37.76
N SER A 560 11.18 -37.17 37.02
CA SER A 560 12.29 -38.07 36.74
C SER A 560 13.25 -37.56 35.67
N SER A 561 14.54 -37.85 35.85
CA SER A 561 15.62 -37.61 34.89
C SER A 561 16.07 -38.89 34.16
N ALA A 562 15.32 -39.99 34.29
CA ALA A 562 15.67 -41.27 33.67
C ALA A 562 15.79 -41.15 32.15
N GLY A 563 16.90 -41.68 31.61
CA GLY A 563 17.21 -41.68 30.17
C GLY A 563 17.72 -40.35 29.61
N LEU A 564 17.89 -39.33 30.45
CA LEU A 564 18.41 -38.02 30.03
C LEU A 564 19.95 -38.01 30.03
N THR A 565 20.53 -37.24 29.10
CA THR A 565 21.97 -37.17 28.82
C THR A 565 22.53 -35.76 29.02
N ASP A 566 23.84 -35.64 29.16
CA ASP A 566 24.54 -34.36 29.34
C ASP A 566 25.01 -33.75 28.02
N LYS A 567 25.37 -32.46 28.07
CA LYS A 567 25.95 -31.74 26.92
C LYS A 567 27.41 -32.10 26.60
N GLY A 568 27.95 -33.15 27.24
CA GLY A 568 29.35 -33.59 27.12
C GLY A 568 30.28 -33.08 28.22
N ASP A 569 29.74 -32.49 29.29
CA ASP A 569 30.50 -31.99 30.45
C ASP A 569 30.22 -32.75 31.75
N SER A 570 29.41 -33.82 31.69
CA SER A 570 28.98 -34.64 32.82
C SER A 570 28.32 -33.85 33.95
N LEU A 571 27.70 -32.70 33.64
CA LEU A 571 27.10 -31.84 34.64
C LEU A 571 25.75 -31.25 34.20
N HIS A 572 25.66 -30.71 32.99
CA HIS A 572 24.44 -30.07 32.50
C HIS A 572 23.73 -30.98 31.52
N PHE A 573 22.41 -31.13 31.66
CA PHE A 573 21.57 -31.77 30.64
C PHE A 573 21.85 -31.19 29.26
N ASN A 574 21.87 -32.03 28.23
CA ASN A 574 21.80 -31.51 26.86
C ASN A 574 20.40 -30.91 26.60
N ALA A 575 20.23 -30.27 25.45
CA ALA A 575 19.00 -29.56 25.18
C ALA A 575 17.77 -30.46 24.96
N ALA A 576 17.89 -31.64 24.32
CA ALA A 576 16.76 -32.58 24.27
C ALA A 576 16.38 -33.12 25.64
N SER A 577 17.37 -33.26 26.52
CA SER A 577 17.12 -33.61 27.90
C SER A 577 16.35 -32.52 28.62
N TYR A 578 16.67 -31.23 28.42
CA TYR A 578 15.85 -30.13 28.96
C TYR A 578 14.42 -30.12 28.43
N ARG A 579 14.21 -30.45 27.15
CA ARG A 579 12.86 -30.51 26.56
C ARG A 579 12.03 -31.62 27.14
N THR A 580 12.60 -32.82 27.17
CA THR A 580 12.00 -33.99 27.79
C THR A 580 11.68 -33.69 29.26
N LEU A 581 12.60 -33.00 29.94
CA LEU A 581 12.41 -32.59 31.32
C LEU A 581 11.27 -31.58 31.46
N GLY A 582 11.14 -30.58 30.57
CA GLY A 582 10.03 -29.63 30.55
C GLY A 582 8.67 -30.32 30.37
N HIS A 583 8.55 -31.27 29.43
CA HIS A 583 7.34 -32.08 29.27
C HIS A 583 7.00 -32.89 30.52
N ARG A 584 8.01 -33.45 31.20
CA ARG A 584 7.84 -34.19 32.45
C ARG A 584 7.41 -33.28 33.60
N TYR A 585 7.97 -32.08 33.70
CA TYR A 585 7.55 -31.06 34.66
C TYR A 585 6.10 -30.65 34.43
N PHE A 586 5.70 -30.43 33.17
CA PHE A 586 4.31 -30.13 32.85
C PHE A 586 3.37 -31.29 33.19
N SER A 587 3.76 -32.53 32.88
CA SER A 587 2.97 -33.72 33.22
C SER A 587 2.74 -33.85 34.74
N ALA A 588 3.77 -33.57 35.54
CA ALA A 588 3.66 -33.54 37.00
C ALA A 588 2.79 -32.38 37.50
N PHE A 589 2.94 -31.19 36.90
CA PHE A 589 2.09 -30.03 37.17
C PHE A 589 0.61 -30.32 36.90
N ALA A 590 0.27 -30.80 35.70
CA ALA A 590 -1.09 -31.10 35.29
C ALA A 590 -1.73 -32.17 36.19
N SER A 591 -0.96 -33.19 36.57
CA SER A 591 -1.39 -34.22 37.52
C SER A 591 -1.67 -33.65 38.92
N ALA A 592 -0.84 -32.71 39.38
CA ALA A 592 -0.98 -32.08 40.70
C ALA A 592 -2.12 -31.04 40.77
N ARG A 593 -2.38 -30.31 39.67
CA ARG A 593 -3.45 -29.30 39.57
C ARG A 593 -4.85 -29.94 39.60
N GLY A 594 -5.00 -31.12 38.99
CA GLY A 594 -6.30 -31.80 38.83
C GLY A 594 -7.24 -31.11 37.84
N SER A 595 -8.31 -31.81 37.40
CA SER A 595 -9.29 -31.33 36.42
C SER A 595 -10.30 -30.35 37.04
N THR A 596 -9.87 -29.14 37.36
CA THR A 596 -10.79 -28.04 37.69
C THR A 596 -10.89 -27.07 36.51
N GLY A 597 -12.10 -26.96 35.97
CA GLY A 597 -12.39 -26.31 34.70
C GLY A 597 -12.00 -24.83 34.66
N SER A 598 -11.52 -24.42 33.49
CA SER A 598 -11.43 -23.03 33.07
C SER A 598 -12.77 -22.34 33.30
N GLY A 599 -12.79 -21.37 34.22
CA GLY A 599 -13.90 -20.43 34.30
C GLY A 599 -14.00 -19.61 33.00
N PRO A 600 -15.14 -18.93 32.74
CA PRO A 600 -15.39 -18.21 31.49
C PRO A 600 -14.55 -16.93 31.28
N VAL A 601 -13.46 -16.73 32.02
CA VAL A 601 -12.62 -15.52 31.95
C VAL A 601 -11.15 -15.94 31.85
N PRO A 602 -10.37 -15.44 30.86
CA PRO A 602 -8.93 -15.66 30.76
C PRO A 602 -8.24 -15.40 32.10
N GLN A 603 -7.45 -16.35 32.60
CA GLN A 603 -6.73 -16.20 33.86
C GLN A 603 -5.23 -16.02 33.59
N ARG A 604 -4.57 -15.17 34.37
CA ARG A 604 -3.11 -15.02 34.35
C ARG A 604 -2.52 -15.90 35.44
N ARG A 605 -1.77 -16.93 35.05
CA ARG A 605 -1.23 -17.96 35.93
C ARG A 605 0.27 -17.82 36.03
N ALA A 606 0.83 -17.89 37.23
CA ALA A 606 2.27 -17.82 37.44
C ALA A 606 2.87 -19.16 37.88
N ILE A 607 4.09 -19.45 37.43
CA ILE A 607 4.92 -20.56 37.89
C ILE A 607 6.31 -20.04 38.21
N ILE A 608 6.87 -20.49 39.33
CA ILE A 608 8.24 -20.13 39.70
C ILE A 608 9.20 -21.20 39.20
N ILE A 609 10.33 -20.79 38.63
CA ILE A 609 11.45 -21.69 38.31
C ILE A 609 12.67 -21.33 39.16
N ALA A 610 13.02 -22.20 40.09
CA ALA A 610 14.13 -22.06 41.02
C ALA A 610 15.13 -23.24 40.91
N GLY A 611 16.38 -22.98 41.33
CA GLY A 611 17.42 -24.03 41.43
C GLY A 611 18.13 -24.43 40.14
N GLN A 612 17.57 -24.18 38.96
CA GLN A 612 18.00 -24.74 37.67
C GLN A 612 19.48 -24.59 37.27
N SER A 613 20.08 -25.70 36.80
CA SER A 613 21.29 -25.70 35.96
C SER A 613 20.92 -25.33 34.52
N ASN A 614 21.73 -24.52 33.84
CA ASN A 614 21.43 -24.07 32.47
C ASN A 614 22.45 -24.67 31.49
N ALA A 615 21.98 -25.28 30.40
CA ALA A 615 22.86 -25.63 29.29
C ALA A 615 22.88 -24.53 28.22
N VAL A 616 23.90 -24.54 27.38
CA VAL A 616 23.88 -23.77 26.13
C VAL A 616 22.83 -24.42 25.24
N GLY A 617 21.81 -23.65 24.82
CA GLY A 617 20.68 -24.18 24.05
C GLY A 617 21.13 -24.83 22.75
N GLN A 618 20.66 -26.04 22.49
CA GLN A 618 20.74 -26.68 21.18
C GLN A 618 19.33 -27.00 20.71
N ASP A 619 18.85 -26.46 19.60
CA ASP A 619 17.44 -26.47 19.13
C ASP A 619 16.58 -27.75 19.30
N LEU A 620 15.23 -27.61 19.42
CA LEU A 620 14.17 -28.65 19.65
C LEU A 620 14.28 -29.84 18.71
N PHE A 621 15.01 -29.62 17.65
CA PHE A 621 15.37 -30.52 16.61
C PHE A 621 16.84 -30.88 16.81
N GLU A 622 17.12 -31.87 17.65
CA GLU A 622 18.48 -32.36 17.91
C GLU A 622 19.20 -32.61 16.58
N ASN A 623 20.18 -31.75 16.30
CA ASN A 623 21.01 -31.70 15.09
C ASN A 623 20.30 -31.31 13.77
N GLN A 624 19.44 -30.28 13.82
CA GLN A 624 18.71 -29.69 12.69
C GLN A 624 19.36 -29.95 11.35
N ALA A 625 18.77 -30.84 10.59
CA ALA A 625 18.91 -30.86 9.16
C ALA A 625 17.69 -30.09 8.65
N VAL A 626 17.71 -28.78 8.81
CA VAL A 626 16.62 -27.90 8.39
C VAL A 626 17.14 -27.08 7.23
N ILE A 627 16.47 -27.15 6.08
CA ILE A 627 16.92 -26.48 4.85
C ILE A 627 15.79 -25.70 4.19
N GLY A 628 16.12 -24.47 3.76
CA GLY A 628 15.16 -23.56 3.15
C GLY A 628 14.15 -23.05 4.18
N GLY A 629 13.81 -21.77 4.14
CA GLY A 629 12.81 -21.19 5.01
C GLY A 629 12.00 -20.21 4.20
N GLN A 630 10.68 -20.28 4.29
CA GLN A 630 9.79 -19.30 3.64
C GLN A 630 9.01 -18.61 4.72
N LEU A 631 9.13 -17.30 4.73
CA LEU A 631 8.48 -16.45 5.70
C LEU A 631 7.62 -15.45 4.97
N ASP A 632 6.36 -15.36 5.41
CA ASP A 632 5.43 -14.38 4.86
C ASP A 632 4.55 -13.85 6.00
N ALA A 633 4.09 -12.61 5.85
CA ALA A 633 3.35 -11.90 6.87
C ALA A 633 1.91 -12.42 6.87
N ALA A 634 1.44 -12.92 8.01
CA ALA A 634 0.06 -13.32 8.20
C ALA A 634 -0.87 -12.09 8.42
N ALA A 635 -0.28 -10.93 8.72
CA ALA A 635 -0.96 -9.73 9.19
C ALA A 635 -1.72 -8.93 8.12
N GLU A 636 -1.34 -9.01 6.84
CA GLU A 636 -1.93 -8.09 5.84
C GLU A 636 -3.46 -8.27 5.65
N TRP A 637 -4.03 -9.40 6.08
CA TRP A 637 -5.48 -9.68 5.93
C TRP A 637 -6.12 -10.51 7.08
N LYS A 638 -5.42 -10.81 8.18
CA LYS A 638 -6.06 -11.38 9.38
C LYS A 638 -6.72 -10.28 10.21
N LEU A 639 -8.04 -10.36 10.36
CA LEU A 639 -8.89 -9.38 11.04
C LEU A 639 -8.76 -9.31 12.58
N THR A 640 -7.70 -9.82 13.21
CA THR A 640 -7.58 -9.69 14.69
C THR A 640 -6.20 -9.38 15.26
N GLU A 641 -5.08 -9.98 14.81
CA GLU A 641 -3.73 -9.62 15.33
C GLU A 641 -2.60 -9.84 14.29
N PRO A 642 -1.53 -9.00 14.28
CA PRO A 642 -0.39 -9.16 13.40
C PRO A 642 0.49 -10.35 13.81
N GLY A 643 0.96 -11.13 12.84
CA GLY A 643 1.86 -12.26 13.02
C GLY A 643 2.47 -12.72 11.69
N TRP A 644 3.35 -13.71 11.76
CA TRP A 644 4.22 -14.18 10.68
C TRP A 644 4.19 -15.70 10.61
N TRP A 645 4.21 -16.26 9.39
CA TRP A 645 4.21 -17.71 9.17
C TRP A 645 5.53 -18.11 8.55
N PHE A 646 6.17 -19.10 9.15
CA PHE A 646 7.45 -19.63 8.70
C PHE A 646 7.29 -21.11 8.36
N VAL A 647 7.72 -21.53 7.18
CA VAL A 647 7.75 -22.95 6.80
C VAL A 647 9.14 -23.35 6.38
N THR A 648 9.54 -24.57 6.75
CA THR A 648 10.88 -25.08 6.43
C THR A 648 10.85 -26.60 6.23
N LYS A 649 11.90 -27.14 5.61
CA LYS A 649 12.09 -28.58 5.49
C LYS A 649 12.61 -29.17 6.78
N ASP A 650 12.05 -30.30 7.19
CA ASP A 650 12.82 -31.29 7.93
C ASP A 650 13.58 -32.17 6.93
N GLU A 651 14.86 -31.91 6.72
CA GLU A 651 15.75 -32.73 5.88
C GLU A 651 15.97 -34.14 6.46
N LYS A 652 15.82 -34.32 7.78
CA LYS A 652 15.99 -35.63 8.43
C LYS A 652 14.79 -36.53 8.15
N ALA A 653 13.58 -35.99 8.31
CA ALA A 653 12.34 -36.72 8.06
C ALA A 653 11.80 -36.59 6.63
N LYS A 654 12.38 -35.69 5.82
CA LYS A 654 11.90 -35.30 4.47
C LYS A 654 10.44 -34.80 4.49
N THR A 655 10.08 -34.01 5.51
CA THR A 655 8.74 -33.45 5.73
C THR A 655 8.75 -31.91 5.73
N CYS A 656 7.56 -31.30 5.74
CA CYS A 656 7.40 -29.85 5.87
C CYS A 656 7.00 -29.48 7.29
N LEU A 657 7.72 -28.56 7.89
CA LEU A 657 7.44 -28.03 9.22
C LEU A 657 6.81 -26.64 9.06
N VAL A 658 5.71 -26.40 9.79
CA VAL A 658 5.00 -25.11 9.82
C VAL A 658 5.18 -24.49 11.20
N PHE A 659 5.49 -23.21 11.21
CA PHE A 659 5.70 -22.41 12.40
C PHE A 659 4.96 -21.07 12.27
N ASP A 660 4.66 -20.43 13.40
CA ASP A 660 4.16 -19.07 13.47
C ASP A 660 4.96 -18.21 14.47
N GLY A 661 4.87 -16.90 14.36
CA GLY A 661 5.58 -15.99 15.25
C GLY A 661 5.00 -14.58 15.19
N ASP A 662 5.25 -13.77 16.22
CA ASP A 662 4.64 -12.43 16.31
C ASP A 662 5.38 -11.37 15.46
N ALA A 663 6.67 -11.60 15.13
CA ALA A 663 7.50 -10.64 14.38
C ALA A 663 8.51 -11.34 13.46
N ILE A 664 8.88 -10.68 12.35
CA ILE A 664 9.90 -11.15 11.40
C ILE A 664 11.28 -11.31 12.06
N ASP A 665 11.58 -10.44 13.03
CA ASP A 665 12.77 -10.46 13.86
C ASP A 665 12.55 -11.18 15.21
N GLY A 666 11.45 -11.91 15.36
CA GLY A 666 11.19 -12.81 16.48
C GLY A 666 11.76 -14.22 16.27
N GLY A 667 11.46 -15.13 17.20
CA GLY A 667 11.53 -16.57 16.93
C GLY A 667 10.16 -17.09 16.52
N PHE A 668 10.12 -18.36 16.09
CA PHE A 668 8.91 -18.98 15.56
C PHE A 668 8.54 -20.26 16.32
N ASP A 669 7.31 -20.33 16.79
CA ASP A 669 6.71 -21.47 17.48
C ASP A 669 6.34 -22.56 16.50
N TYR A 670 6.65 -23.81 16.84
CA TYR A 670 6.25 -24.96 16.02
C TYR A 670 4.73 -25.13 16.09
N VAL A 671 4.12 -25.27 14.91
CA VAL A 671 2.68 -25.47 14.78
C VAL A 671 2.38 -26.93 14.45
N GLN A 672 2.93 -27.45 13.36
CA GLN A 672 2.71 -28.83 12.93
C GLN A 672 3.74 -29.31 11.89
N THR A 673 3.72 -30.62 11.64
CA THR A 673 4.42 -31.26 10.52
C THR A 673 3.40 -31.70 9.46
N LEU A 674 3.59 -31.23 8.23
CA LEU A 674 2.85 -31.71 7.06
C LEU A 674 3.63 -32.84 6.40
N THR A 675 2.98 -33.99 6.27
CA THR A 675 3.55 -35.19 5.64
C THR A 675 2.90 -35.46 4.29
N ALA A 676 3.68 -36.05 3.38
CA ALA A 676 3.22 -36.55 2.10
C ALA A 676 3.75 -37.98 1.92
N PRO A 677 3.14 -38.82 1.06
CA PRO A 677 3.62 -40.18 0.82
C PRO A 677 4.90 -40.25 -0.03
N TYR A 678 5.68 -39.18 -0.03
CA TYR A 678 6.91 -38.97 -0.81
C TYR A 678 7.74 -37.85 -0.17
N MET A 679 9.03 -37.81 -0.52
CA MET A 679 9.97 -36.81 0.01
C MET A 679 9.59 -35.42 -0.51
N VAL A 680 9.34 -34.50 0.42
CA VAL A 680 9.00 -33.12 0.08
C VAL A 680 10.25 -32.25 0.11
N GLU A 681 10.33 -31.36 -0.87
CA GLU A 681 11.48 -30.51 -1.08
C GLU A 681 11.03 -29.09 -1.47
N GLY A 682 11.90 -28.10 -1.33
CA GLY A 682 11.72 -26.73 -1.85
C GLY A 682 10.37 -26.07 -1.54
N PHE A 683 10.29 -25.27 -0.48
CA PHE A 683 9.03 -24.63 -0.10
C PHE A 683 8.88 -23.24 -0.70
N SER A 684 7.63 -22.85 -0.99
CA SER A 684 7.23 -21.46 -1.16
C SER A 684 5.92 -21.22 -0.42
N LEU A 685 5.96 -20.42 0.64
CA LEU A 685 4.76 -19.95 1.32
C LEU A 685 4.21 -18.76 0.56
N VAL A 686 2.95 -18.87 0.14
CA VAL A 686 2.34 -17.88 -0.77
C VAL A 686 0.93 -17.56 -0.33
N PRO A 687 0.62 -16.27 -0.12
CA PRO A 687 -0.74 -15.84 0.11
C PRO A 687 -1.57 -15.96 -1.19
N HIS A 688 -2.81 -16.44 -1.08
CA HIS A 688 -3.75 -16.61 -2.18
C HIS A 688 -5.04 -15.88 -1.88
N THR A 689 -5.44 -15.00 -2.81
CA THR A 689 -6.72 -14.29 -2.73
C THR A 689 -7.85 -15.24 -3.16
N TYR A 690 -8.82 -15.40 -2.28
CA TYR A 690 -10.00 -16.21 -2.40
C TYR A 690 -11.25 -15.32 -2.49
N LEU A 691 -12.12 -15.59 -3.46
CA LEU A 691 -13.42 -14.93 -3.52
C LEU A 691 -14.44 -15.78 -2.75
N THR A 692 -15.02 -15.24 -1.69
CA THR A 692 -16.09 -15.91 -0.94
C THR A 692 -17.33 -16.09 -1.83
N PRO A 693 -18.25 -17.03 -1.51
CA PRO A 693 -19.54 -17.14 -2.20
C PRO A 693 -20.36 -15.84 -2.22
N ALA A 694 -20.10 -14.92 -1.29
CA ALA A 694 -20.73 -13.60 -1.21
C ALA A 694 -20.03 -12.52 -2.07
N GLY A 695 -19.00 -12.87 -2.85
CA GLY A 695 -18.26 -11.93 -3.70
C GLY A 695 -17.18 -11.12 -2.98
N VAL A 696 -16.98 -11.33 -1.68
CA VAL A 696 -15.95 -10.64 -0.88
C VAL A 696 -14.59 -11.29 -1.12
N ARG A 697 -13.57 -10.47 -1.40
CA ARG A 697 -12.16 -10.91 -1.50
C ARG A 697 -11.59 -11.12 -0.10
N ASP A 698 -10.98 -12.27 0.11
CA ASP A 698 -10.35 -12.66 1.37
C ASP A 698 -9.05 -13.45 1.08
N LEU A 699 -8.23 -13.77 2.08
CA LEU A 699 -6.92 -14.39 1.90
C LEU A 699 -6.82 -15.76 2.59
N LYS A 700 -6.26 -16.73 1.88
CA LYS A 700 -5.82 -18.01 2.43
C LYS A 700 -4.38 -18.32 2.06
N TRP A 701 -3.80 -19.33 2.69
CA TRP A 701 -2.39 -19.68 2.51
C TRP A 701 -2.20 -20.91 1.64
N ARG A 702 -1.14 -20.87 0.82
CA ARG A 702 -0.62 -22.02 0.06
C ARG A 702 0.84 -22.27 0.40
N ILE A 703 1.22 -23.54 0.51
CA ILE A 703 2.60 -23.98 0.63
C ILE A 703 2.92 -24.82 -0.61
N TYR A 704 3.61 -24.22 -1.57
CA TYR A 704 4.11 -24.93 -2.75
C TYR A 704 5.33 -25.76 -2.36
N CYS A 705 5.39 -27.00 -2.80
CA CYS A 705 6.50 -27.90 -2.57
C CYS A 705 6.77 -28.79 -3.78
N ASP A 706 8.02 -29.18 -3.95
CA ASP A 706 8.42 -30.21 -4.88
C ASP A 706 8.24 -31.60 -4.26
N ALA A 707 7.74 -32.53 -5.07
CA ALA A 707 7.57 -33.94 -4.72
C ALA A 707 8.68 -34.72 -5.42
N HIS A 708 9.88 -34.55 -4.89
CA HIS A 708 11.12 -34.92 -5.56
C HIS A 708 11.17 -36.41 -5.89
N ALA A 709 10.95 -37.28 -4.90
CA ALA A 709 11.03 -38.72 -5.06
C ALA A 709 10.11 -39.48 -4.09
N ASP A 710 9.79 -40.74 -4.42
CA ASP A 710 9.20 -41.65 -3.44
C ASP A 710 10.21 -42.00 -2.33
N LEU A 711 9.77 -42.79 -1.36
CA LEU A 711 10.58 -43.16 -0.20
C LEU A 711 11.80 -44.03 -0.56
N ASP A 712 11.86 -44.55 -1.80
CA ASP A 712 13.00 -45.31 -2.35
C ASP A 712 13.92 -44.43 -3.23
N ASN A 713 13.74 -43.10 -3.18
CA ASN A 713 14.46 -42.10 -3.95
C ASN A 713 14.25 -42.21 -5.48
N VAL A 714 13.09 -42.74 -5.91
CA VAL A 714 12.68 -42.75 -7.32
C VAL A 714 11.91 -41.47 -7.65
N PRO A 715 12.33 -40.67 -8.66
CA PRO A 715 11.65 -39.43 -9.03
C PRO A 715 10.18 -39.65 -9.43
N LEU A 716 9.25 -38.95 -8.77
CA LEU A 716 7.80 -39.19 -8.95
C LEU A 716 7.12 -38.25 -9.94
N GLY A 717 7.65 -37.03 -10.14
CA GLY A 717 7.08 -36.04 -11.06
C GLY A 717 5.63 -35.62 -10.75
N LYS A 718 5.14 -35.88 -9.54
CA LYS A 718 3.75 -35.62 -9.12
C LYS A 718 3.70 -34.53 -8.07
N GLN A 719 3.41 -33.30 -8.48
CA GLN A 719 3.57 -32.16 -7.59
C GLN A 719 2.26 -31.56 -7.12
N PHE A 720 2.34 -30.86 -6.00
CA PHE A 720 1.19 -30.37 -5.26
C PHE A 720 1.58 -29.16 -4.42
N TYR A 721 0.57 -28.48 -3.87
CA TYR A 721 0.75 -27.56 -2.75
C TYR A 721 -0.25 -27.91 -1.66
N TRP A 722 0.06 -27.55 -0.42
CA TRP A 722 -0.95 -27.53 0.64
C TRP A 722 -1.72 -26.22 0.61
N GLU A 723 -3.02 -26.27 0.83
CA GLU A 723 -3.90 -25.10 0.91
C GLU A 723 -4.80 -25.16 2.14
N LEU A 724 -5.01 -24.00 2.76
CA LEU A 724 -6.07 -23.87 3.76
C LEU A 724 -7.44 -23.90 3.08
N PRO A 725 -8.44 -24.60 3.65
CA PRO A 725 -9.75 -24.75 3.00
C PRO A 725 -10.51 -23.43 2.89
N THR A 726 -10.35 -22.55 3.89
CA THR A 726 -11.00 -21.24 3.97
C THR A 726 -10.04 -20.18 4.54
N PRO A 727 -10.28 -18.90 4.25
CA PRO A 727 -9.61 -17.80 4.95
C PRO A 727 -9.71 -17.94 6.48
N GLY A 728 -8.64 -17.60 7.19
CA GLY A 728 -8.59 -17.66 8.65
C GLY A 728 -8.65 -19.07 9.27
N ALA A 729 -8.68 -20.14 8.47
CA ALA A 729 -8.64 -21.50 9.00
C ALA A 729 -7.34 -21.72 9.82
N SER A 730 -7.46 -22.57 10.84
CA SER A 730 -6.31 -22.99 11.65
C SER A 730 -5.27 -23.66 10.75
N PRO A 731 -3.96 -23.46 11.00
CA PRO A 731 -2.91 -24.07 10.19
C PRO A 731 -3.09 -25.58 10.01
N GLU A 732 -3.59 -26.29 11.03
CA GLU A 732 -3.80 -27.75 11.04
C GLU A 732 -4.78 -28.25 9.96
N ALA A 733 -5.52 -27.34 9.31
CA ALA A 733 -6.48 -27.65 8.28
C ALA A 733 -5.87 -27.76 6.85
N PHE A 734 -4.55 -27.67 6.69
CA PHE A 734 -3.91 -27.77 5.38
C PHE A 734 -4.27 -29.07 4.63
N THR A 735 -4.66 -28.93 3.37
CA THR A 735 -4.98 -30.06 2.49
C THR A 735 -4.14 -30.03 1.22
N ALA A 736 -3.68 -31.20 0.77
CA ALA A 736 -2.86 -31.34 -0.43
C ALA A 736 -3.70 -31.21 -1.71
N ILE A 737 -3.26 -30.37 -2.65
CA ILE A 737 -3.91 -30.11 -3.94
C ILE A 737 -2.89 -30.28 -5.07
N ASN A 738 -3.21 -31.13 -6.04
CA ASN A 738 -2.37 -31.36 -7.22
C ASN A 738 -2.27 -30.13 -8.12
N VAL A 739 -1.09 -29.90 -8.71
CA VAL A 739 -0.84 -28.86 -9.72
C VAL A 739 -0.69 -29.45 -11.12
N SER A 740 -0.96 -28.62 -12.13
CA SER A 740 -0.87 -29.03 -13.54
C SER A 740 0.51 -28.82 -14.16
N HIS A 741 1.46 -28.24 -13.42
CA HIS A 741 2.82 -27.98 -13.86
C HIS A 741 3.82 -28.36 -12.76
N PRO A 742 5.03 -28.81 -13.14
CA PRO A 742 6.04 -29.10 -12.16
C PRO A 742 6.66 -27.78 -11.60
N VAL A 743 6.19 -27.32 -10.44
CA VAL A 743 6.96 -26.60 -9.39
C VAL A 743 8.28 -27.35 -9.08
N ARG A 744 9.34 -27.05 -9.80
CA ARG A 744 10.67 -27.56 -9.44
C ARG A 744 11.52 -26.50 -8.79
N HIS A 745 11.69 -26.65 -7.48
CA HIS A 745 12.59 -25.91 -6.60
C HIS A 745 12.83 -24.43 -6.96
N GLY A 746 12.04 -23.55 -6.34
CA GLY A 746 12.33 -22.12 -6.34
C GLY A 746 11.13 -21.27 -5.93
N GLY A 747 11.39 -19.99 -5.76
CA GLY A 747 10.45 -19.04 -5.17
C GLY A 747 9.22 -18.82 -6.04
N VAL A 748 8.07 -18.89 -5.40
CA VAL A 748 6.76 -18.53 -5.94
C VAL A 748 6.25 -17.34 -5.14
N LYS A 749 5.77 -16.29 -5.81
CA LYS A 749 5.09 -15.18 -5.13
C LYS A 749 3.80 -14.83 -5.85
N ASN A 750 2.80 -14.46 -5.06
CA ASN A 750 1.58 -13.84 -5.56
C ASN A 750 1.77 -12.32 -5.50
N LEU A 751 2.01 -11.71 -6.65
CA LEU A 751 2.25 -10.28 -6.77
C LEU A 751 0.98 -9.44 -6.63
N ALA A 752 -0.18 -10.10 -6.66
CA ALA A 752 -1.46 -9.48 -6.38
C ALA A 752 -1.77 -9.46 -4.87
N VAL A 753 -0.80 -9.65 -3.98
CA VAL A 753 -1.03 -9.54 -2.51
C VAL A 753 -0.09 -8.53 -1.86
N ARG A 754 1.16 -8.40 -2.34
CA ARG A 754 2.16 -7.49 -1.78
C ARG A 754 2.44 -6.30 -2.70
N SER A 755 2.43 -5.12 -2.10
CA SER A 755 2.22 -3.80 -2.71
C SER A 755 3.38 -3.23 -3.52
N ASP A 756 3.47 -3.54 -4.82
CA ASP A 756 4.16 -2.67 -5.78
C ASP A 756 3.54 -2.72 -7.18
N ALA A 757 2.93 -1.59 -7.59
CA ALA A 757 2.17 -1.45 -8.83
C ALA A 757 2.99 -1.69 -10.10
N ALA A 758 4.32 -1.67 -10.02
CA ALA A 758 5.20 -1.88 -11.17
C ALA A 758 5.39 -3.37 -11.54
N ALA A 759 5.06 -4.30 -10.64
CA ALA A 759 5.39 -5.72 -10.77
C ALA A 759 4.59 -6.42 -11.87
N ILE A 760 3.26 -6.26 -11.87
CA ILE A 760 2.36 -6.89 -12.85
C ILE A 760 2.66 -6.39 -14.28
N PRO A 761 2.78 -5.07 -14.54
CA PRO A 761 3.17 -4.57 -15.86
C PRO A 761 4.54 -5.09 -16.36
N ALA A 762 5.51 -5.32 -15.47
CA ALA A 762 6.82 -5.85 -15.84
C ALA A 762 6.74 -7.30 -16.35
N ILE A 763 5.87 -8.12 -15.76
CA ILE A 763 5.61 -9.49 -16.23
C ILE A 763 5.02 -9.51 -17.63
N TYR A 764 4.01 -8.69 -17.89
CA TYR A 764 3.39 -8.64 -19.22
C TYR A 764 4.39 -8.24 -20.31
N ARG A 765 5.30 -7.29 -20.01
CA ARG A 765 6.39 -6.91 -20.91
C ARG A 765 7.39 -8.05 -21.14
N ALA A 766 7.76 -8.78 -20.08
CA ALA A 766 8.65 -9.93 -20.18
C ALA A 766 8.05 -11.07 -21.03
N ALA A 767 6.77 -11.38 -20.81
CA ALA A 767 6.04 -12.39 -21.57
C ALA A 767 6.02 -12.06 -23.07
N ALA A 768 5.76 -10.80 -23.43
CA ALA A 768 5.77 -10.34 -24.81
C ALA A 768 7.15 -10.44 -25.48
N PHE A 769 8.24 -10.26 -24.71
CA PHE A 769 9.61 -10.33 -25.21
C PHE A 769 10.11 -11.76 -25.43
N MET A 770 9.82 -12.67 -24.50
CA MET A 770 10.53 -13.95 -24.40
C MET A 770 9.94 -15.09 -25.25
N HIS A 771 8.69 -15.00 -25.69
CA HIS A 771 8.04 -16.01 -26.53
C HIS A 771 8.31 -15.84 -28.04
N GLY A 772 9.13 -14.86 -28.45
CA GLY A 772 9.52 -14.67 -29.85
C GLY A 772 8.37 -14.38 -30.82
N ASP A 773 7.16 -14.18 -30.29
CA ASP A 773 5.94 -13.86 -31.01
C ASP A 773 5.43 -12.50 -30.50
N PRO A 774 5.62 -11.40 -31.24
CA PRO A 774 4.93 -10.14 -30.94
C PRO A 774 3.40 -10.30 -30.97
N GLY A 775 2.88 -11.41 -31.54
CA GLY A 775 1.48 -11.70 -31.84
C GLY A 775 0.59 -12.10 -30.66
N ARG A 776 0.99 -11.94 -29.40
CA ARG A 776 0.04 -11.96 -28.26
C ARG A 776 -0.39 -10.56 -27.81
N GLY A 777 -0.47 -9.62 -28.75
CA GLY A 777 -0.94 -8.25 -28.50
C GLY A 777 -1.15 -7.38 -29.74
N PHE A 778 -0.60 -7.74 -30.91
CA PHE A 778 -0.85 -7.03 -32.18
C PHE A 778 -1.79 -7.81 -33.09
N SER A 779 -2.64 -7.12 -33.85
CA SER A 779 -3.62 -7.76 -34.73
C SER A 779 -2.98 -8.57 -35.88
N TYR A 780 -1.79 -8.16 -36.35
CA TYR A 780 -1.01 -8.81 -37.42
C TYR A 780 0.45 -8.27 -37.44
N SER A 781 1.42 -9.01 -37.99
CA SER A 781 2.81 -8.53 -38.13
C SER A 781 3.41 -8.79 -39.52
N VAL A 782 4.34 -7.92 -39.96
CA VAL A 782 4.95 -7.93 -41.30
C VAL A 782 6.46 -7.66 -41.21
N GLN A 783 7.28 -8.61 -41.64
CA GLN A 783 8.73 -8.41 -41.75
C GLN A 783 9.09 -7.62 -43.02
N LEU A 784 9.88 -6.56 -42.87
CA LEU A 784 10.38 -5.72 -43.95
C LEU A 784 11.71 -6.26 -44.50
N ALA A 785 11.76 -6.47 -45.82
CA ALA A 785 13.00 -6.84 -46.50
C ALA A 785 13.94 -5.64 -46.72
N SER A 786 15.26 -5.88 -46.67
CA SER A 786 16.32 -4.87 -46.82
C SER A 786 16.20 -4.01 -48.10
N GLY A 787 16.60 -2.74 -48.02
CA GLY A 787 16.52 -1.73 -49.08
C GLY A 787 15.38 -0.71 -48.89
N ALA A 788 15.13 0.12 -49.91
CA ALA A 788 14.05 1.12 -49.85
C ALA A 788 12.68 0.45 -49.87
N ARG A 789 11.81 0.79 -48.92
CA ARG A 789 10.47 0.23 -48.77
C ARG A 789 9.43 1.32 -48.54
N SER A 790 8.19 1.03 -48.90
CA SER A 790 7.05 1.86 -48.51
C SER A 790 5.94 1.00 -47.95
N ILE A 791 5.25 1.53 -46.95
CA ILE A 791 4.08 0.89 -46.35
C ILE A 791 2.86 1.82 -46.49
N ASN A 792 1.70 1.22 -46.71
CA ASN A 792 0.40 1.83 -46.39
C ASN A 792 0.03 1.26 -45.01
N PRO A 793 0.24 2.01 -43.91
CA PRO A 793 0.09 1.46 -42.57
C PRO A 793 -1.34 0.98 -42.32
N GLN A 794 -1.46 -0.16 -41.62
CA GLN A 794 -2.70 -0.79 -41.19
C GLN A 794 -2.82 -0.76 -39.67
N GLU A 795 -4.05 -0.62 -39.16
CA GLU A 795 -4.33 -0.39 -37.74
C GLU A 795 -3.79 -1.54 -36.88
N GLY A 796 -2.99 -1.21 -35.87
CA GLY A 796 -2.43 -2.16 -34.91
C GLY A 796 -1.40 -3.15 -35.50
N VAL A 797 -0.93 -2.95 -36.73
CA VAL A 797 0.05 -3.84 -37.38
C VAL A 797 1.48 -3.46 -37.00
N LEU A 798 2.30 -4.47 -36.71
CA LEU A 798 3.74 -4.31 -36.47
C LEU A 798 4.53 -4.58 -37.76
N TYR A 799 5.29 -3.58 -38.24
CA TYR A 799 6.26 -3.73 -39.31
C TYR A 799 7.68 -3.76 -38.73
N TYR A 800 8.44 -4.81 -39.00
CA TYR A 800 9.75 -4.98 -38.32
C TYR A 800 10.87 -5.40 -39.26
N VAL A 801 12.11 -5.09 -38.88
CA VAL A 801 13.32 -5.66 -39.47
C VAL A 801 14.03 -6.54 -38.45
N GLY A 802 14.59 -7.66 -38.89
CA GLY A 802 15.33 -8.61 -38.05
C GLY A 802 16.45 -9.29 -38.84
N GLY A 803 17.41 -9.93 -38.16
CA GLY A 803 18.59 -10.54 -38.81
C GLY A 803 19.74 -9.55 -39.09
N ILE A 804 20.81 -10.02 -39.75
CA ILE A 804 22.07 -9.27 -39.99
C ILE A 804 22.10 -8.73 -41.44
N GLY A 805 22.65 -7.53 -41.67
CA GLY A 805 22.72 -6.87 -42.98
C GLY A 805 21.40 -6.29 -43.52
N ASN A 806 20.36 -6.19 -42.69
CA ASN A 806 19.03 -5.75 -43.10
C ASN A 806 18.80 -4.27 -42.74
N THR A 807 19.22 -3.38 -43.64
CA THR A 807 18.95 -1.94 -43.54
C THR A 807 17.74 -1.58 -44.40
N VAL A 808 16.73 -0.95 -43.80
CA VAL A 808 15.51 -0.52 -44.49
C VAL A 808 15.40 1.00 -44.43
N THR A 809 15.32 1.66 -45.58
CA THR A 809 14.88 3.06 -45.66
C THR A 809 13.37 3.05 -45.91
N LEU A 810 12.59 3.43 -44.91
CA LEU A 810 11.14 3.27 -44.91
C LEU A 810 10.43 4.59 -45.18
N THR A 811 9.60 4.60 -46.22
CA THR A 811 8.66 5.69 -46.51
C THR A 811 7.25 5.30 -46.06
N ILE A 812 6.71 6.02 -45.08
CA ILE A 812 5.32 5.85 -44.65
C ILE A 812 4.42 6.68 -45.57
N LYS A 813 3.40 6.03 -46.15
CA LYS A 813 2.36 6.70 -46.95
C LYS A 813 1.14 7.02 -46.09
N ASP A 814 0.29 7.92 -46.58
CA ASP A 814 -1.02 8.17 -46.01
C ASP A 814 -1.89 6.90 -46.13
N GLY A 815 -2.04 6.16 -45.03
CA GLY A 815 -2.79 4.89 -44.97
C GLY A 815 -3.98 4.97 -44.01
N ALA A 816 -4.83 3.94 -44.00
CA ALA A 816 -6.06 3.95 -43.21
C ALA A 816 -5.87 3.81 -41.68
N ALA A 817 -4.63 3.60 -41.21
CA ALA A 817 -4.32 3.43 -39.80
C ALA A 817 -4.15 4.77 -39.08
N ASP A 818 -4.74 4.88 -37.90
CA ASP A 818 -4.44 5.92 -36.92
C ASP A 818 -3.28 5.49 -36.01
N VAL A 819 -3.08 4.18 -35.80
CA VAL A 819 -1.96 3.63 -35.01
C VAL A 819 -1.34 2.41 -35.70
N PHE A 820 0.00 2.40 -35.83
CA PHE A 820 0.77 1.22 -36.27
C PHE A 820 2.16 1.20 -35.58
N HIS A 821 2.90 0.10 -35.70
CA HIS A 821 4.16 -0.07 -34.96
C HIS A 821 5.33 -0.37 -35.90
N LEU A 822 6.51 0.17 -35.60
CA LEU A 822 7.77 -0.18 -36.24
C LEU A 822 8.70 -0.84 -35.24
N ALA A 823 9.45 -1.87 -35.65
CA ALA A 823 10.49 -2.43 -34.79
C ALA A 823 11.81 -2.80 -35.49
N ALA A 824 12.92 -2.57 -34.80
CA ALA A 824 14.22 -3.11 -35.16
C ALA A 824 14.60 -4.23 -34.19
N LEU A 825 14.25 -5.46 -34.57
CA LEU A 825 14.45 -6.69 -33.81
C LEU A 825 15.78 -7.35 -34.20
N THR A 826 16.87 -6.59 -34.11
CA THR A 826 18.21 -7.03 -34.54
C THR A 826 19.32 -6.36 -33.73
N PHE A 827 20.37 -7.14 -33.45
CA PHE A 827 21.59 -6.70 -32.75
C PHE A 827 22.71 -6.27 -33.71
N ALA A 828 22.50 -6.32 -35.02
CA ALA A 828 23.53 -5.99 -35.99
C ALA A 828 23.66 -4.48 -36.19
N THR A 829 24.89 -3.96 -36.11
CA THR A 829 25.20 -2.53 -36.26
C THR A 829 24.87 -1.98 -37.65
N ASP A 830 24.68 -2.86 -38.62
CA ASP A 830 24.36 -2.55 -40.02
C ASP A 830 22.88 -2.85 -40.38
N SER A 831 22.03 -3.04 -39.36
CA SER A 831 20.64 -3.42 -39.55
C SER A 831 19.70 -2.55 -38.74
N GLY A 832 18.61 -2.10 -39.35
CA GLY A 832 17.71 -1.13 -38.76
C GLY A 832 16.77 -0.51 -39.77
N ILE A 833 15.87 0.34 -39.28
CA ILE A 833 14.89 1.08 -40.07
C ILE A 833 15.22 2.57 -39.98
N HIS A 834 15.46 3.22 -41.12
CA HIS A 834 15.49 4.67 -41.24
C HIS A 834 14.16 5.15 -41.83
N VAL A 835 13.34 5.80 -41.00
CA VAL A 835 12.15 6.54 -41.43
C VAL A 835 12.57 7.96 -41.78
N LEU A 836 12.31 8.37 -43.02
CA LEU A 836 12.57 9.74 -43.46
C LEU A 836 11.40 10.64 -43.09
N GLN A 837 11.70 11.91 -42.78
CA GLN A 837 10.66 12.94 -42.66
C GLN A 837 9.90 13.05 -43.99
N SER A 838 8.59 13.19 -43.90
CA SER A 838 7.72 13.32 -45.08
C SER A 838 6.50 14.18 -44.74
N PRO A 839 5.66 14.57 -45.72
CA PRO A 839 4.43 15.29 -45.46
C PRO A 839 3.40 14.56 -44.59
N VAL A 840 3.67 13.30 -44.20
CA VAL A 840 2.82 12.50 -43.30
C VAL A 840 3.58 11.98 -42.08
N VAL A 841 4.86 12.32 -41.90
CA VAL A 841 5.66 11.90 -40.74
C VAL A 841 6.37 13.13 -40.15
N ALA A 842 6.10 13.42 -38.88
CA ALA A 842 6.48 14.69 -38.27
C ALA A 842 8.00 14.94 -38.23
N TRP A 843 8.81 13.91 -38.00
CA TRP A 843 10.28 13.99 -37.98
C TRP A 843 10.92 12.63 -38.34
N PRO A 844 12.18 12.60 -38.82
CA PRO A 844 12.83 11.35 -39.18
C PRO A 844 13.16 10.53 -37.93
N VAL A 845 13.15 9.21 -38.06
CA VAL A 845 13.41 8.27 -36.96
C VAL A 845 14.33 7.16 -37.44
N ALA A 846 15.37 6.84 -36.69
CA ALA A 846 16.19 5.64 -36.92
C ALA A 846 15.94 4.65 -35.78
N LEU A 847 15.69 3.39 -36.12
CA LEU A 847 15.49 2.29 -35.18
C LEU A 847 16.53 1.21 -35.49
N GLY A 848 17.36 0.79 -34.52
CA GLY A 848 18.44 -0.19 -34.72
C GLY A 848 19.83 0.44 -34.90
N PHE A 849 20.67 -0.13 -35.78
CA PHE A 849 22.04 0.33 -36.09
C PHE A 849 23.04 0.30 -34.92
N GLY A 850 22.81 -0.55 -33.92
CA GLY A 850 23.73 -0.73 -32.79
C GLY A 850 23.57 0.27 -31.64
N ASP A 851 22.86 1.39 -31.83
CA ASP A 851 22.73 2.43 -30.79
C ASP A 851 21.53 2.21 -29.85
N ASN A 852 20.56 1.37 -30.22
CA ASN A 852 19.44 0.94 -29.37
C ASN A 852 18.81 -0.34 -29.91
N VAL A 853 18.80 -1.41 -29.12
CA VAL A 853 18.41 -2.73 -29.62
C VAL A 853 17.01 -3.13 -29.17
N ASN A 854 16.21 -3.73 -30.08
CA ASN A 854 14.82 -4.14 -29.89
C ASN A 854 13.88 -2.98 -29.55
N GLN A 855 14.06 -1.87 -30.27
CA GLN A 855 13.12 -0.77 -30.22
C GLN A 855 11.85 -1.14 -30.96
N VAL A 856 10.72 -1.11 -30.25
CA VAL A 856 9.39 -1.02 -30.85
C VAL A 856 8.93 0.42 -30.65
N VAL A 857 8.60 1.10 -31.74
CA VAL A 857 8.14 2.48 -31.72
C VAL A 857 6.78 2.53 -32.37
N THR A 858 5.79 2.97 -31.60
CA THR A 858 4.43 3.15 -32.08
C THR A 858 4.34 4.48 -32.82
N PHE A 859 3.82 4.47 -34.04
CA PHE A 859 3.50 5.68 -34.79
C PHE A 859 1.99 5.94 -34.67
N ARG A 860 1.62 7.15 -34.24
CA ARG A 860 0.24 7.59 -34.08
C ARG A 860 -0.07 8.78 -34.97
N ARG A 861 -1.20 8.78 -35.66
CA ARG A 861 -1.68 9.91 -36.45
C ARG A 861 -2.23 10.97 -35.51
N GLY A 862 -1.59 12.13 -35.48
CA GLY A 862 -2.05 13.27 -34.69
C GLY A 862 -3.08 14.13 -35.42
N PRO A 863 -3.66 15.13 -34.75
CA PRO A 863 -4.73 15.97 -35.29
C PRO A 863 -4.37 16.74 -36.57
N SER A 864 -3.07 16.96 -36.83
CA SER A 864 -2.57 17.59 -38.06
C SER A 864 -2.51 16.64 -39.27
N GLY A 865 -2.86 15.36 -39.10
CA GLY A 865 -2.77 14.32 -40.13
C GLY A 865 -1.38 13.67 -40.27
N LEU A 866 -0.40 14.11 -39.48
CA LEU A 866 0.96 13.55 -39.45
C LEU A 866 1.07 12.38 -38.47
N TYR A 867 1.95 11.42 -38.75
CA TYR A 867 2.33 10.34 -37.84
C TYR A 867 3.50 10.74 -36.93
N TYR A 868 3.38 10.42 -35.64
CA TYR A 868 4.32 10.74 -34.56
C TYR A 868 4.80 9.46 -33.84
N PRO A 869 6.11 9.27 -33.60
CA PRO A 869 6.66 8.14 -32.84
C PRO A 869 6.52 8.28 -31.31
N ASP A 870 6.13 7.20 -30.62
CA ASP A 870 5.90 7.10 -29.18
C ASP A 870 7.17 6.62 -28.44
N LEU A 871 8.11 7.52 -28.20
CA LEU A 871 9.31 7.31 -27.35
C LEU A 871 9.18 8.22 -26.11
N ALA A 872 9.15 7.64 -24.90
CA ALA A 872 8.78 8.32 -23.65
C ALA A 872 9.67 9.55 -23.30
N PRO A 873 9.11 10.73 -22.99
CA PRO A 873 9.92 11.90 -22.64
C PRO A 873 9.98 12.07 -21.11
N ARG A 874 11.17 11.96 -20.50
CA ARG A 874 11.41 12.60 -19.18
C ARG A 874 11.26 14.12 -19.36
N ALA A 875 10.93 14.85 -18.28
CA ALA A 875 10.64 16.28 -18.33
C ALA A 875 11.61 17.05 -19.24
N ALA A 876 11.08 17.60 -20.32
CA ALA A 876 11.86 18.24 -21.38
C ALA A 876 11.00 19.29 -22.06
N PHE A 877 11.57 20.46 -22.31
CA PHE A 877 10.84 21.54 -22.95
C PHE A 877 11.72 22.25 -23.96
N SER A 878 11.08 22.89 -24.94
CA SER A 878 11.67 23.92 -25.78
C SER A 878 10.70 25.09 -25.88
N ALA A 879 11.19 26.28 -25.56
CA ALA A 879 10.43 27.52 -25.60
C ALA A 879 11.22 28.60 -26.36
N HIS A 880 10.50 29.49 -27.03
CA HIS A 880 11.08 30.53 -27.87
C HIS A 880 10.31 31.85 -27.79
N LYS A 881 10.86 32.90 -28.43
CA LYS A 881 10.36 34.29 -28.28
C LYS A 881 9.03 34.61 -28.97
N GLY A 882 8.43 33.64 -29.68
CA GLY A 882 7.09 33.78 -30.27
C GLY A 882 6.89 34.89 -31.31
N GLY A 883 7.97 35.38 -31.94
CA GLY A 883 7.91 36.44 -32.97
C GLY A 883 7.96 37.87 -32.44
N THR A 884 7.86 38.10 -31.12
CA THR A 884 7.80 39.46 -30.53
C THR A 884 9.15 39.86 -29.93
N PRO A 885 9.87 40.85 -30.50
CA PRO A 885 11.16 41.32 -29.98
C PRO A 885 11.06 41.86 -28.54
N GLN A 886 12.17 41.83 -27.79
CA GLN A 886 12.25 42.41 -26.44
C GLN A 886 13.34 43.49 -26.39
N THR A 887 13.00 44.67 -25.89
CA THR A 887 13.97 45.77 -25.72
C THR A 887 14.66 45.65 -24.37
N ILE A 888 15.98 45.74 -24.34
CA ILE A 888 16.84 45.57 -23.16
C ILE A 888 17.82 46.73 -23.06
N SER A 889 18.08 47.23 -21.85
CA SER A 889 19.07 48.29 -21.65
C SER A 889 20.50 47.81 -21.91
N GLY A 890 21.32 48.60 -22.62
CA GLY A 890 22.76 48.38 -22.77
C GLY A 890 23.61 48.80 -21.56
N ALA A 891 22.97 49.27 -20.46
CA ALA A 891 23.65 49.80 -19.28
C ALA A 891 24.15 48.72 -18.30
N LEU A 892 24.46 47.50 -18.77
CA LEU A 892 24.93 46.37 -17.95
C LEU A 892 23.95 45.96 -16.83
N VAL A 893 22.64 46.08 -17.10
CA VAL A 893 21.59 45.64 -16.18
C VAL A 893 21.18 44.20 -16.48
N GLN A 894 21.12 43.35 -15.45
CA GLN A 894 20.58 42.00 -15.58
C GLN A 894 19.09 42.07 -15.92
N THR A 895 18.72 41.54 -17.08
CA THR A 895 17.33 41.55 -17.55
C THR A 895 16.91 40.13 -17.95
N ALA A 896 15.77 39.66 -17.41
CA ALA A 896 15.22 38.36 -17.75
C ALA A 896 14.68 38.33 -19.19
N ILE A 897 14.84 37.20 -19.87
CA ILE A 897 14.29 36.98 -21.21
C ILE A 897 12.96 36.24 -21.07
N SER A 898 11.90 36.78 -21.67
CA SER A 898 10.59 36.12 -21.72
C SER A 898 10.56 35.08 -22.84
N PHE A 899 9.90 33.93 -22.63
CA PHE A 899 9.63 32.94 -23.69
C PHE A 899 8.13 32.63 -23.73
N PRO A 900 7.33 33.46 -24.42
CA PRO A 900 5.86 33.37 -24.38
C PRO A 900 5.29 32.24 -25.26
N SER A 901 6.14 31.47 -25.94
CA SER A 901 5.71 30.40 -26.85
C SER A 901 6.50 29.14 -26.58
N GLU A 902 5.78 28.06 -26.29
CA GLU A 902 6.33 26.71 -26.15
C GLU A 902 6.22 25.99 -27.49
N GLU A 903 7.32 25.38 -27.92
CA GLU A 903 7.32 24.45 -29.06
C GLU A 903 6.94 23.04 -28.60
N PHE A 904 7.41 22.66 -27.41
CA PHE A 904 6.89 21.53 -26.64
C PHE A 904 7.26 21.67 -25.16
N ASP A 905 6.43 21.13 -24.27
CA ASP A 905 6.77 20.94 -22.85
C ASP A 905 6.25 19.58 -22.37
N SER A 906 7.17 18.63 -22.28
CA SER A 906 6.95 17.33 -21.68
C SER A 906 7.03 17.46 -20.16
N GLY A 907 5.92 17.13 -19.49
CA GLY A 907 5.82 17.17 -18.03
C GLY A 907 5.35 18.52 -17.47
N ALA A 908 4.90 19.46 -18.32
CA ALA A 908 4.28 20.74 -17.95
C ALA A 908 5.08 21.50 -16.87
N SER A 909 6.41 21.48 -17.00
CA SER A 909 7.34 22.00 -16.00
C SER A 909 7.87 23.40 -16.38
N PHE A 910 7.55 23.91 -17.57
CA PHE A 910 7.88 25.27 -18.01
C PHE A 910 6.69 26.20 -17.77
N ASP A 911 6.96 27.37 -17.20
CA ASP A 911 5.96 28.40 -16.98
C ASP A 911 6.22 29.58 -17.92
N VAL A 912 5.39 29.70 -18.95
CA VAL A 912 5.44 30.79 -19.94
C VAL A 912 5.25 32.18 -19.34
N ALA A 913 4.57 32.31 -18.20
CA ALA A 913 4.32 33.60 -17.56
C ALA A 913 5.58 34.13 -16.87
N SER A 914 6.36 33.25 -16.23
CA SER A 914 7.61 33.61 -15.56
C SER A 914 8.86 33.38 -16.41
N GLY A 915 8.78 32.58 -17.47
CA GLY A 915 9.92 32.12 -18.28
C GLY A 915 10.82 31.14 -17.53
N MET A 916 10.31 30.48 -16.49
CA MET A 916 11.06 29.59 -15.61
C MET A 916 10.66 28.13 -15.82
N TRP A 917 11.63 27.23 -15.70
CA TRP A 917 11.47 25.78 -15.77
C TRP A 917 11.75 25.11 -14.43
N THR A 918 10.79 24.37 -13.88
CA THR A 918 10.90 23.68 -12.58
C THR A 918 10.75 22.17 -12.75
N PRO A 919 11.82 21.44 -13.13
CA PRO A 919 11.75 20.01 -13.37
C PRO A 919 11.77 19.18 -12.07
N PRO A 920 11.25 17.93 -12.09
CA PRO A 920 11.38 16.97 -10.99
C PRO A 920 12.83 16.69 -10.56
N PRO A 921 13.07 16.01 -9.42
CA PRO A 921 14.42 15.67 -8.98
C PRO A 921 15.17 14.84 -10.05
N GLY A 922 16.36 15.30 -10.46
CA GLY A 922 17.08 14.63 -11.56
C GLY A 922 18.30 15.39 -12.08
N ARG A 923 18.98 14.80 -13.08
CA ARG A 923 20.06 15.45 -13.85
C ARG A 923 19.52 15.87 -15.21
N TYR A 924 19.82 17.10 -15.61
CA TYR A 924 19.32 17.69 -16.85
C TYR A 924 20.43 18.46 -17.57
N ARG A 925 20.32 18.53 -18.90
CA ARG A 925 21.09 19.41 -19.77
C ARG A 925 20.18 20.54 -20.18
N VAL A 926 20.58 21.75 -19.84
CA VAL A 926 19.83 22.99 -20.12
C VAL A 926 20.63 23.81 -21.11
N THR A 927 19.99 24.28 -22.17
CA THR A 927 20.61 25.06 -23.24
C THR A 927 19.77 26.30 -23.54
N ALA A 928 20.42 27.44 -23.76
CA ALA A 928 19.74 28.66 -24.21
C ALA A 928 20.57 29.36 -25.28
N SER A 929 19.88 30.00 -26.23
CA SER A 929 20.46 30.89 -27.23
C SER A 929 19.72 32.22 -27.20
N VAL A 930 20.46 33.33 -27.27
CA VAL A 930 19.88 34.68 -27.33
C VAL A 930 20.64 35.51 -28.36
N ARG A 931 19.92 35.98 -29.37
CA ARG A 931 20.42 36.93 -30.37
C ARG A 931 19.90 38.33 -30.10
N PHE A 932 20.77 39.32 -30.22
CA PHE A 932 20.40 40.72 -30.10
C PHE A 932 21.09 41.59 -31.15
N THR A 933 20.45 42.72 -31.45
CA THR A 933 20.97 43.74 -32.37
C THR A 933 21.51 44.95 -31.62
N GLY A 934 22.44 45.68 -32.25
CA GLY A 934 22.99 46.91 -31.72
C GLY A 934 24.17 46.73 -30.78
N SER A 935 24.91 45.63 -30.87
CA SER A 935 26.20 45.52 -30.16
C SER A 935 27.20 46.56 -30.66
N VAL A 936 28.17 46.91 -29.80
CA VAL A 936 29.23 47.90 -30.10
C VAL A 936 30.60 47.31 -29.79
N ALA A 937 31.63 47.74 -30.53
CA ALA A 937 32.99 47.26 -30.33
C ALA A 937 33.46 47.46 -28.88
N GLY A 938 34.02 46.42 -28.27
CA GLY A 938 34.52 46.43 -26.90
C GLY A 938 33.47 46.20 -25.80
N ALA A 939 32.17 46.12 -26.12
CA ALA A 939 31.13 45.81 -25.13
C ALA A 939 31.22 44.37 -24.62
N ASN A 940 31.11 44.19 -23.30
CA ASN A 940 31.00 42.88 -22.67
C ASN A 940 29.54 42.48 -22.55
N ASN A 941 29.19 41.33 -23.13
CA ASN A 941 27.82 40.81 -23.14
C ASN A 941 27.82 39.42 -22.50
N SER A 942 26.78 39.10 -21.74
CA SER A 942 26.69 37.82 -21.03
C SER A 942 25.29 37.23 -21.11
N LEU A 943 25.25 35.91 -21.30
CA LEU A 943 24.07 35.07 -21.14
C LEU A 943 24.16 34.33 -19.80
N LEU A 944 23.08 34.37 -19.03
CA LEU A 944 23.00 33.86 -17.67
C LEU A 944 21.95 32.76 -17.61
N LEU A 945 22.32 31.63 -17.01
CA LEU A 945 21.36 30.65 -16.50
C LEU A 945 21.12 30.96 -15.03
N LEU A 946 19.86 31.20 -14.69
CA LEU A 946 19.40 31.45 -13.34
C LEU A 946 18.99 30.13 -12.67
N ARG A 947 19.16 30.05 -11.35
CA ARG A 947 18.51 29.08 -10.47
C ARG A 947 17.87 29.86 -9.33
N ASP A 948 16.57 29.70 -9.15
CA ASP A 948 15.79 30.33 -8.09
C ASP A 948 15.99 31.87 -8.06
N GLY A 949 16.08 32.46 -9.26
CA GLY A 949 16.32 33.90 -9.48
C GLY A 949 17.79 34.36 -9.37
N ALA A 950 18.69 33.53 -8.84
CA ALA A 950 20.12 33.84 -8.71
C ALA A 950 20.93 33.32 -9.90
N VAL A 951 22.06 33.98 -10.22
CA VAL A 951 22.95 33.55 -11.31
C VAL A 951 23.63 32.22 -10.95
N TYR A 952 23.36 31.17 -11.73
CA TYR A 952 23.89 29.82 -11.52
C TYR A 952 25.04 29.47 -12.48
N ARG A 953 24.91 29.85 -13.75
CA ARG A 953 25.98 29.76 -14.77
C ARG A 953 25.98 31.01 -15.64
N ARG A 954 27.14 31.34 -16.20
CA ARG A 954 27.36 32.52 -17.05
C ARG A 954 28.27 32.16 -18.23
N MET A 955 27.91 32.67 -19.40
CA MET A 955 28.77 32.74 -20.57
C MET A 955 28.94 34.22 -20.93
N SER A 956 30.17 34.67 -21.21
CA SER A 956 30.48 36.07 -21.48
C SER A 956 31.34 36.19 -22.73
N MET A 957 31.01 37.15 -23.60
CA MET A 957 31.76 37.45 -24.81
C MET A 957 31.90 38.97 -24.99
N GLN A 958 33.07 39.39 -25.46
CA GLN A 958 33.30 40.78 -25.86
C GLN A 958 33.03 40.94 -27.36
N SER A 959 32.39 42.05 -27.75
CA SER A 959 32.09 42.32 -29.15
C SER A 959 33.27 42.90 -29.91
N ASN A 960 33.58 42.31 -31.08
CA ASN A 960 34.70 42.73 -31.94
C ASN A 960 34.35 43.86 -32.91
N GLY A 961 33.07 44.25 -33.01
CA GLY A 961 32.56 45.25 -33.94
C GLY A 961 31.10 45.61 -33.65
N ALA A 962 30.56 46.57 -34.38
CA ALA A 962 29.14 46.92 -34.29
C ALA A 962 28.29 45.97 -35.17
N GLY A 963 27.20 45.44 -34.62
CA GLY A 963 26.33 44.51 -35.35
C GLY A 963 25.49 43.61 -34.44
N ASP A 964 24.90 42.59 -35.05
CA ASP A 964 24.14 41.55 -34.35
C ASP A 964 25.08 40.55 -33.68
N MET A 965 24.66 40.00 -32.54
CA MET A 965 25.41 39.00 -31.81
C MET A 965 24.47 37.93 -31.24
N THR A 966 24.92 36.67 -31.27
CA THR A 966 24.27 35.54 -30.60
C THR A 966 25.14 35.05 -29.45
N LEU A 967 24.51 34.72 -28.33
CA LEU A 967 25.15 34.12 -27.17
C LEU A 967 24.48 32.77 -26.88
N ASP A 968 25.29 31.72 -26.70
CA ASP A 968 24.82 30.36 -26.40
C ASP A 968 25.37 29.88 -25.05
N LEU A 969 24.55 29.17 -24.28
CA LEU A 969 24.95 28.60 -22.99
C LEU A 969 24.33 27.21 -22.84
N THR A 970 25.17 26.20 -22.61
CA THR A 970 24.74 24.83 -22.22
C THR A 970 25.33 24.48 -20.85
N ALA A 971 24.50 23.93 -19.96
CA ALA A 971 24.93 23.49 -18.63
C ALA A 971 24.26 22.17 -18.21
N LEU A 972 25.02 21.34 -17.48
CA LEU A 972 24.47 20.21 -16.74
C LEU A 972 24.04 20.69 -15.34
N VAL A 973 22.80 20.41 -14.97
CA VAL A 973 22.19 20.83 -13.71
C VAL A 973 21.60 19.64 -12.95
N ARG A 974 21.54 19.75 -11.63
CA ARG A 974 20.78 18.82 -10.76
C ARG A 974 19.61 19.55 -10.13
N ALA A 975 18.39 19.10 -10.41
CA ALA A 975 17.19 19.62 -9.79
C ALA A 975 16.81 18.74 -8.59
N ASN A 976 16.20 19.35 -7.57
CA ASN A 976 15.66 18.67 -6.39
C ASN A 976 14.12 18.64 -6.37
N GLY A 977 13.47 18.97 -7.49
CA GLY A 977 12.01 19.07 -7.61
C GLY A 977 11.40 20.41 -7.19
N SER A 978 12.20 21.33 -6.63
CA SER A 978 11.77 22.69 -6.27
C SER A 978 12.63 23.79 -6.88
N ASN A 979 13.77 23.44 -7.50
CA ASN A 979 14.64 24.40 -8.18
C ASN A 979 14.01 24.87 -9.51
N ALA A 980 13.87 26.18 -9.70
CA ALA A 980 13.40 26.82 -10.93
C ALA A 980 14.58 27.41 -11.73
N PHE A 981 14.64 27.16 -13.04
CA PHE A 981 15.70 27.61 -13.94
C PHE A 981 15.17 28.61 -14.97
N GLY A 982 15.90 29.68 -15.26
CA GLY A 982 15.49 30.68 -16.26
C GLY A 982 16.68 31.35 -16.94
N VAL A 983 16.41 32.20 -17.91
CA VAL A 983 17.45 32.84 -18.73
C VAL A 983 17.41 34.36 -18.58
N ALA A 984 18.59 34.97 -18.42
CA ALA A 984 18.76 36.41 -18.38
C ALA A 984 20.01 36.86 -19.14
N VAL A 985 20.06 38.13 -19.52
CA VAL A 985 21.23 38.74 -20.17
C VAL A 985 21.74 39.95 -19.41
N VAL A 986 23.03 40.24 -19.59
CA VAL A 986 23.67 41.51 -19.22
C VAL A 986 24.42 42.00 -20.45
N LEU A 987 23.93 43.07 -21.08
CA LEU A 987 24.48 43.59 -22.32
C LEU A 987 25.14 44.95 -22.08
N GLY A 988 26.28 45.18 -22.75
CA GLY A 988 27.07 46.40 -22.60
C GLY A 988 26.97 47.33 -23.81
N GLY A 989 27.24 48.62 -23.59
CA GLY A 989 27.31 49.65 -24.64
C GLY A 989 26.21 50.70 -24.53
N SER A 990 26.33 51.81 -25.26
CA SER A 990 25.32 52.88 -25.25
C SER A 990 24.03 52.47 -25.97
N GLY A 991 22.89 52.95 -25.47
CA GLY A 991 21.56 52.74 -26.05
C GLY A 991 20.94 51.38 -25.75
N ASP A 992 19.62 51.28 -25.95
CA ASP A 992 18.88 50.04 -25.80
C ASP A 992 19.21 49.04 -26.93
N LYS A 993 19.07 47.76 -26.63
CA LYS A 993 19.33 46.61 -27.50
C LYS A 993 18.01 45.91 -27.78
N THR A 994 17.90 45.27 -28.94
CA THR A 994 16.69 44.50 -29.29
C THR A 994 17.05 43.02 -29.38
N ILE A 995 16.46 42.21 -28.50
CA ILE A 995 16.49 40.75 -28.58
C ILE A 995 15.58 40.31 -29.73
N SER A 996 16.08 39.40 -30.57
CA SER A 996 15.32 38.89 -31.71
C SER A 996 14.04 38.19 -31.25
N GLY A 997 12.94 38.47 -31.95
CA GLY A 997 11.68 37.75 -31.75
C GLY A 997 11.65 36.38 -32.46
N ALA A 998 12.57 36.11 -33.38
CA ALA A 998 12.53 34.90 -34.19
C ALA A 998 12.84 33.66 -33.36
N ALA A 999 12.06 32.58 -33.58
CA ALA A 999 12.19 31.34 -32.82
C ALA A 999 13.60 30.72 -32.93
N ALA A 1000 14.18 30.74 -34.12
CA ALA A 1000 15.51 30.20 -34.39
C ALA A 1000 16.67 31.02 -33.76
N ASP A 1001 16.42 32.27 -33.38
CA ASP A 1001 17.43 33.19 -32.88
C ASP A 1001 17.42 33.32 -31.35
N THR A 1002 16.30 33.03 -30.68
CA THR A 1002 16.16 33.18 -29.23
C THR A 1002 15.23 32.12 -28.64
N TRP A 1003 15.84 31.15 -27.94
CA TRP A 1003 15.19 29.95 -27.43
C TRP A 1003 15.85 29.43 -26.15
N PHE A 1004 15.11 28.60 -25.41
CA PHE A 1004 15.49 28.01 -24.15
C PHE A 1004 14.96 26.57 -24.06
N GLU A 1005 15.84 25.64 -23.71
CA GLU A 1005 15.57 24.21 -23.73
C GLU A 1005 16.12 23.51 -22.49
N GLY A 1006 15.40 22.48 -22.05
CA GLY A 1006 15.84 21.55 -21.00
C GLY A 1006 15.53 20.13 -21.42
N VAL A 1007 16.50 19.23 -21.28
CA VAL A 1007 16.32 17.80 -21.57
C VAL A 1007 16.97 16.94 -20.47
N PRO A 1008 16.43 15.74 -20.17
CA PRO A 1008 17.09 14.78 -19.28
C PRO A 1008 18.46 14.34 -19.81
N VAL A 1009 19.32 13.85 -18.92
CA VAL A 1009 20.63 13.24 -19.29
C VAL A 1009 20.86 11.92 -18.58
#